data_AF-A0AAV6CDT0-F1
#
_entry.id   AF-A0AAV6CDT0-F1
#
_cell.length_a   1.000
_cell.length_b   1.000
_cell.length_c   1.000
_cell.angle_alpha   90.00
_cell.angle_beta   90.00
_cell.angle_gamma   90.00
#
_symmetry.space_group_name_H-M   'P 1'
#
loop_
_entity.id
_entity.type
_entity.pdbx_description
1 polymer ?
#
loop_
_entity_poly.entity_id
_entity_poly.type
_entity_poly.pdbx_seq_one_letter_code
_entity_poly.pdbx_strand_id
1 'polypeptide(L)'
;MGKKTQLEVGGRVLQVSNLDKVLYPENQFRKGDVINYYVQMADYILPHLKNRPLTLKRYPEGVNHEHFYEKDAPSHKPDWVKTTAVARRGGGSDINFVLINDLPSLVWAANLASLEMHVFLARAGQIDRPDFFVVDLDPGEPANVLQAAEVGLRVRDVFQKLGMKSFLKSSGSKGCQLYVPLNTKISYADTEPFAKALAELLEQQQPELIVSEMAKDQRVGKVFIDWSQNVDYKTTVCVYSLRGKRMRPFVSMPLEWKEVERAVSKGDADAFTFEPEQALKRVQKLGDLFAPVLTLKQKLPKIEELQGAMKKPVAKAKRTAKPAGKKEIPSGDTSHDGSLREYDRKRDFQQTAEPGPEREKSAEAGDLMFVIQKHDASHLHYDFRLEMGGVLKSWAVPKGPPFTPAERRLAMHVEDHPMSYARFEGTIPPGNYGAGTVMVWDIGTYRAVEEKPLAAYHKGKLKIQMAGKKLKGEWTLVRSSRADANGKQPWYLLKTGGAAGEIPAKVLDRSVLTNRTLDEIANDNDAQWQSNRSSKPSGTKPAASRAKRTRASAKADEPDPAAFEVPSAAPAAKPGFVNPMKAKLVAQLPHGPQWSYEIKFDGYRCQAVKNGSSVELLSRNANSFNSDFPEVVRAVGRLPCAKVTLDGEVVAVEPSGKMSFQALQGSSSHSGITIHYYAFDILNLEGRSLLKLPLSERRELLKQVFAGTSDPLLHFSGPLEAEPEELIEAARDKGFEGIIAKRNDSYYEPGDRSGCWVKFKTNQEQEFVIGGWRRTSTAKDFDALYVGLFDDEGRFKYVAKVRGGFTPLSKQRIITAAASHVTREIPFYELKITKVKRNNEGINEDDLKNSVWVKPAVVAQIEFVEWTEGGALRHPRFKGLRVDKEAREVKREVPA
;
A
#
# COMPACT_ATOMS: atom_id res chain seq x y z
N MET A 1 -7.32 4.99 -32.59
CA MET A 1 -7.71 3.59 -32.91
C MET A 1 -6.47 2.82 -33.34
N GLY A 2 -6.22 1.64 -32.77
CA GLY A 2 -5.04 0.84 -33.08
C GLY A 2 -5.08 0.17 -34.45
N LYS A 3 -3.91 -0.09 -35.04
CA LYS A 3 -3.77 -0.85 -36.30
C LYS A 3 -4.36 -2.25 -36.09
N LYS A 4 -5.39 -2.59 -36.88
CA LYS A 4 -6.08 -3.88 -36.87
C LYS A 4 -5.55 -4.73 -38.02
N THR A 5 -5.29 -6.01 -37.74
CA THR A 5 -4.82 -7.00 -38.71
C THR A 5 -5.73 -8.22 -38.63
N GLN A 6 -6.01 -8.85 -39.77
CA GLN A 6 -6.71 -10.12 -39.81
C GLN A 6 -5.68 -11.26 -39.83
N LEU A 7 -5.89 -12.26 -38.97
CA LEU A 7 -5.05 -13.44 -38.86
C LEU A 7 -5.93 -14.67 -39.09
N GLU A 8 -5.55 -15.54 -40.02
CA GLU A 8 -6.21 -16.84 -40.18
C GLU A 8 -5.58 -17.86 -39.23
N VAL A 9 -6.39 -18.43 -38.34
CA VAL A 9 -5.96 -19.41 -37.33
C VAL A 9 -6.96 -20.54 -37.28
N GLY A 10 -6.52 -21.78 -37.51
CA GLY A 10 -7.37 -22.97 -37.42
C GLY A 10 -8.65 -22.87 -38.27
N GLY A 11 -8.55 -22.32 -39.48
CA GLY A 11 -9.69 -22.11 -40.39
C GLY A 11 -10.65 -20.97 -39.98
N ARG A 12 -10.24 -20.08 -39.07
CA ARG A 12 -11.02 -18.91 -38.63
C ARG A 12 -10.24 -17.62 -38.84
N VAL A 13 -10.93 -16.56 -39.25
CA VAL A 13 -10.35 -15.21 -39.35
C VAL A 13 -10.55 -14.47 -38.03
N LEU A 14 -9.44 -14.14 -37.36
CA LEU A 14 -9.42 -13.37 -36.12
C LEU A 14 -8.93 -11.94 -36.38
N GLN A 15 -9.63 -10.96 -35.80
CA GLN A 15 -9.14 -9.58 -35.79
C GLN A 15 -8.20 -9.37 -34.58
N VAL A 16 -6.91 -9.23 -34.86
CA VAL A 16 -5.89 -8.86 -33.89
C VAL A 16 -5.57 -7.37 -33.98
N SER A 17 -5.15 -6.76 -32.89
CA SER A 17 -4.85 -5.33 -32.84
C SER A 17 -3.68 -5.02 -31.94
N ASN A 18 -3.00 -3.90 -32.19
CA ASN A 18 -1.90 -3.40 -31.35
C ASN A 18 -0.78 -4.42 -31.16
N LEU A 19 -0.38 -5.12 -32.23
CA LEU A 19 0.65 -6.16 -32.15
C LEU A 19 2.00 -5.63 -31.64
N ASP A 20 2.33 -4.39 -31.98
CA ASP A 20 3.57 -3.74 -31.54
C ASP A 20 3.54 -3.23 -30.10
N LYS A 21 2.40 -3.35 -29.40
CA LYS A 21 2.27 -2.87 -28.03
C LYS A 21 3.17 -3.68 -27.10
N VAL A 22 4.07 -2.99 -26.41
CA VAL A 22 4.92 -3.59 -25.38
C VAL A 22 4.06 -3.97 -24.18
N LEU A 23 4.06 -5.26 -23.81
CA LEU A 23 3.38 -5.76 -22.62
C LEU A 23 4.37 -6.06 -21.48
N TYR A 24 5.64 -6.30 -21.80
CA TYR A 24 6.73 -6.45 -20.82
C TYR A 24 7.87 -5.48 -21.17
N PRO A 25 8.08 -4.42 -20.37
CA PRO A 25 8.98 -3.33 -20.74
C PRO A 25 10.47 -3.73 -20.68
N GLU A 26 10.86 -4.63 -19.78
CA GLU A 26 12.28 -4.92 -19.53
C GLU A 26 12.98 -5.60 -20.72
N ASN A 27 12.28 -6.47 -21.43
CA ASN A 27 12.78 -7.14 -22.63
C ASN A 27 12.01 -6.75 -23.89
N GLN A 28 11.22 -5.67 -23.83
CA GLN A 28 10.41 -5.16 -24.93
C GLN A 28 9.47 -6.21 -25.56
N PHE A 29 8.99 -7.19 -24.77
CA PHE A 29 8.13 -8.26 -25.26
C PHE A 29 6.75 -7.71 -25.60
N ARG A 30 6.37 -7.79 -26.88
CA ARG A 30 5.18 -7.17 -27.44
C ARG A 30 3.99 -8.11 -27.41
N LYS A 31 2.79 -7.56 -27.64
CA LYS A 31 1.55 -8.33 -27.78
C LYS A 31 1.62 -9.34 -28.91
N GLY A 32 2.27 -9.00 -30.02
CA GLY A 32 2.57 -9.94 -31.12
C GLY A 32 3.41 -11.12 -30.64
N ASP A 33 4.42 -10.89 -29.79
CA ASP A 33 5.27 -11.94 -29.25
C ASP A 33 4.53 -12.85 -28.28
N VAL A 34 3.61 -12.29 -27.47
CA VAL A 34 2.70 -13.07 -26.62
C VAL A 34 1.82 -14.00 -27.45
N ILE A 35 1.22 -13.49 -28.53
CA ILE A 35 0.40 -14.31 -29.44
C ILE A 35 1.26 -15.40 -30.08
N ASN A 36 2.44 -15.04 -30.60
CA ASN A 36 3.36 -15.97 -31.24
C ASN A 36 3.81 -17.08 -30.27
N TYR A 37 4.13 -16.74 -29.03
CA TYR A 37 4.47 -17.71 -27.98
C TYR A 37 3.34 -18.73 -27.78
N TYR A 38 2.09 -18.27 -27.60
CA TYR A 38 0.97 -19.17 -27.39
C TYR A 38 0.62 -20.01 -28.63
N VAL A 39 0.84 -19.48 -29.85
CA VAL A 39 0.70 -20.26 -31.08
C VAL A 39 1.71 -21.41 -31.09
N GLN A 40 2.99 -21.14 -30.80
CA GLN A 40 4.02 -22.18 -30.78
C GLN A 40 3.90 -23.16 -29.61
N MET A 41 3.31 -22.71 -28.49
CA MET A 41 3.08 -23.53 -27.31
C MET A 41 1.76 -24.34 -27.39
N ALA A 42 0.95 -24.12 -28.42
CA ALA A 42 -0.44 -24.60 -28.50
C ALA A 42 -0.57 -26.12 -28.31
N ASP A 43 0.27 -26.92 -28.98
CA ASP A 43 0.24 -28.38 -28.89
C ASP A 43 0.50 -28.90 -27.47
N TYR A 44 1.22 -28.13 -26.66
CA TYR A 44 1.55 -28.47 -25.28
C TYR A 44 0.55 -27.89 -24.29
N ILE A 45 0.11 -26.63 -24.44
CA ILE A 45 -0.78 -25.97 -23.46
C ILE A 45 -2.27 -26.32 -23.64
N LEU A 46 -2.75 -26.52 -24.87
CA LEU A 46 -4.17 -26.78 -25.13
C LEU A 46 -4.69 -28.05 -24.42
N PRO A 47 -3.95 -29.17 -24.36
CA PRO A 47 -4.37 -30.33 -23.57
C PRO A 47 -4.64 -30.02 -22.09
N HIS A 48 -3.89 -29.08 -21.50
CA HIS A 48 -4.04 -28.66 -20.10
C HIS A 48 -5.20 -27.67 -19.90
N LEU A 49 -5.55 -26.88 -20.91
CA LEU A 49 -6.69 -25.96 -20.90
C LEU A 49 -8.02 -26.65 -21.22
N LYS A 50 -7.98 -27.78 -21.93
CA LYS A 50 -9.15 -28.42 -22.55
C LYS A 50 -10.26 -28.74 -21.55
N ASN A 51 -11.41 -28.12 -21.79
CA ASN A 51 -12.64 -28.19 -21.01
C ASN A 51 -12.46 -27.75 -19.55
N ARG A 52 -11.51 -26.87 -19.24
CA ARG A 52 -11.36 -26.28 -17.90
C ARG A 52 -11.92 -24.86 -17.90
N PRO A 53 -12.83 -24.52 -16.96
CA PRO A 53 -13.22 -23.13 -16.73
C PRO A 53 -11.98 -22.28 -16.44
N LEU A 54 -11.87 -21.12 -17.09
CA LEU A 54 -10.71 -20.24 -17.01
C LEU A 54 -11.02 -18.90 -16.38
N THR A 55 -10.23 -18.53 -15.37
CA THR A 55 -10.08 -17.12 -14.97
C THR A 55 -8.93 -16.53 -15.76
N LEU A 56 -9.20 -15.50 -16.56
CA LEU A 56 -8.21 -14.80 -17.35
C LEU A 56 -7.69 -13.60 -16.57
N LYS A 57 -6.37 -13.48 -16.40
CA LYS A 57 -5.76 -12.29 -15.83
C LYS A 57 -5.22 -11.41 -16.96
N ARG A 58 -5.84 -10.26 -17.14
CA ARG A 58 -5.64 -9.40 -18.30
C ARG A 58 -4.81 -8.18 -17.94
N TYR A 59 -3.89 -7.85 -18.85
CA TYR A 59 -2.95 -6.73 -18.77
C TYR A 59 -3.05 -5.89 -20.04
N PRO A 60 -4.18 -5.19 -20.28
CA PRO A 60 -4.39 -4.49 -21.56
C PRO A 60 -3.29 -3.47 -21.87
N GLU A 61 -2.76 -2.81 -20.85
CA GLU A 61 -1.71 -1.79 -20.93
C GLU A 61 -0.30 -2.30 -20.66
N GLY A 62 -0.12 -3.59 -20.31
CA GLY A 62 1.17 -4.18 -19.94
C GLY A 62 1.32 -4.43 -18.44
N VAL A 63 2.41 -5.11 -18.04
CA VAL A 63 2.63 -5.59 -16.65
C VAL A 63 2.99 -4.49 -15.65
N ASN A 64 3.39 -3.32 -16.13
CA ASN A 64 3.68 -2.12 -15.34
C ASN A 64 2.42 -1.28 -15.05
N HIS A 65 1.25 -1.71 -15.50
CA HIS A 65 -0.03 -1.03 -15.29
C HIS A 65 -1.03 -1.93 -14.55
N GLU A 66 -2.21 -1.38 -14.27
CA GLU A 66 -3.29 -2.15 -13.64
C GLU A 66 -3.69 -3.37 -14.48
N HIS A 67 -4.02 -4.43 -13.77
CA HIS A 67 -4.52 -5.67 -14.32
C HIS A 67 -5.82 -6.05 -13.63
N PHE A 68 -6.62 -6.90 -14.28
CA PHE A 68 -7.85 -7.40 -13.68
C PHE A 68 -8.05 -8.89 -13.96
N TYR A 69 -8.83 -9.53 -13.08
CA TYR A 69 -9.26 -10.91 -13.24
C TYR A 69 -10.64 -10.93 -13.89
N GLU A 70 -10.73 -11.55 -15.05
CA GLU A 70 -11.97 -11.75 -15.80
C GLU A 70 -12.41 -13.21 -15.64
N LYS A 71 -13.39 -13.43 -14.77
CA LYS A 71 -14.00 -14.74 -14.52
C LYS A 71 -15.20 -14.99 -15.45
N ASP A 72 -16.05 -13.98 -15.56
CA ASP A 72 -17.22 -14.02 -16.42
C ASP A 72 -16.80 -13.66 -17.84
N ALA A 73 -17.25 -14.43 -18.83
CA ALA A 73 -16.82 -14.26 -20.20
C ALA A 73 -17.27 -12.89 -20.73
N PRO A 74 -16.39 -12.15 -21.44
CA PRO A 74 -16.72 -10.82 -21.92
C PRO A 74 -17.90 -10.87 -22.90
N SER A 75 -18.78 -9.86 -22.82
CA SER A 75 -19.97 -9.75 -23.69
C SER A 75 -19.66 -9.69 -25.18
N HIS A 76 -18.44 -9.26 -25.54
CA HIS A 76 -17.94 -9.17 -26.91
C HIS A 76 -17.14 -10.41 -27.36
N LYS A 77 -17.21 -11.53 -26.61
CA LYS A 77 -16.58 -12.78 -27.05
C LYS A 77 -17.18 -13.23 -28.40
N PRO A 78 -16.38 -13.80 -29.31
CA PRO A 78 -16.92 -14.46 -30.49
C PRO A 78 -17.83 -15.64 -30.12
N ASP A 79 -18.83 -15.92 -30.95
CA ASP A 79 -19.82 -17.00 -30.70
C ASP A 79 -19.17 -18.39 -30.60
N TRP A 80 -18.08 -18.60 -31.32
CA TRP A 80 -17.32 -19.85 -31.31
C TRP A 80 -16.46 -20.04 -30.05
N VAL A 81 -16.24 -19.00 -29.24
CA VAL A 81 -15.60 -19.13 -27.92
C VAL A 81 -16.62 -19.70 -26.94
N LYS A 82 -16.40 -20.97 -26.58
CA LYS A 82 -17.27 -21.72 -25.68
C LYS A 82 -17.16 -21.23 -24.24
N THR A 83 -18.24 -21.37 -23.51
CA THR A 83 -18.32 -21.05 -22.08
C THR A 83 -18.97 -22.19 -21.31
N THR A 84 -18.75 -22.21 -20.00
CA THR A 84 -19.49 -23.08 -19.07
C THR A 84 -20.02 -22.24 -17.91
N ALA A 85 -21.28 -22.47 -17.56
CA ALA A 85 -21.87 -21.87 -16.37
C ALA A 85 -21.33 -22.56 -15.12
N VAL A 86 -21.01 -21.77 -14.10
CA VAL A 86 -20.61 -22.23 -12.77
C VAL A 86 -21.37 -21.42 -11.73
N ALA A 87 -22.07 -22.11 -10.82
CA ALA A 87 -22.91 -21.49 -9.80
C ALA A 87 -22.09 -20.64 -8.81
N ARG A 88 -22.68 -19.52 -8.36
CA ARG A 88 -22.08 -18.68 -7.31
C ARG A 88 -22.43 -19.21 -5.92
N ARG A 89 -21.42 -19.38 -5.05
CA ARG A 89 -21.60 -19.82 -3.65
C ARG A 89 -22.46 -18.88 -2.78
N GLY A 90 -22.69 -17.64 -3.19
CA GLY A 90 -23.52 -16.64 -2.46
C GLY A 90 -24.92 -16.41 -3.06
N GLY A 91 -25.36 -17.24 -4.00
CA GLY A 91 -26.58 -17.00 -4.78
C GLY A 91 -26.40 -15.97 -5.91
N GLY A 92 -27.45 -15.77 -6.71
CA GLY A 92 -27.44 -14.95 -7.91
C GLY A 92 -27.22 -15.75 -9.20
N SER A 93 -27.00 -15.05 -10.32
CA SER A 93 -26.76 -15.68 -11.62
C SER A 93 -25.41 -16.40 -11.68
N ASP A 94 -25.35 -17.48 -12.44
CA ASP A 94 -24.11 -18.21 -12.73
C ASP A 94 -23.03 -17.30 -13.34
N ILE A 95 -21.77 -17.69 -13.15
CA ILE A 95 -20.63 -17.10 -13.86
C ILE A 95 -20.35 -17.95 -15.09
N ASN A 96 -20.26 -17.33 -16.26
CA ASN A 96 -19.97 -18.01 -17.52
C ASN A 96 -18.46 -17.98 -17.77
N PHE A 97 -17.75 -19.00 -17.33
CA PHE A 97 -16.31 -19.10 -17.54
C PHE A 97 -15.98 -19.46 -19.00
N VAL A 98 -14.92 -18.88 -19.54
CA VAL A 98 -14.39 -19.21 -20.87
C VAL A 98 -13.79 -20.62 -20.87
N LEU A 99 -13.95 -21.33 -21.99
CA LEU A 99 -13.25 -22.58 -22.29
C LEU A 99 -12.32 -22.38 -23.50
N ILE A 100 -11.00 -22.49 -23.28
CA ILE A 100 -10.00 -22.45 -24.36
C ILE A 100 -9.71 -23.89 -24.79
N ASN A 101 -10.39 -24.32 -25.86
CA ASN A 101 -10.36 -25.70 -26.34
C ASN A 101 -9.59 -25.90 -27.65
N ASP A 102 -9.26 -24.81 -28.33
CA ASP A 102 -8.63 -24.81 -29.64
C ASP A 102 -7.70 -23.60 -29.81
N LEU A 103 -6.83 -23.68 -30.82
CA LEU A 103 -5.86 -22.64 -31.13
C LEU A 103 -6.51 -21.26 -31.38
N PRO A 104 -7.64 -21.15 -32.12
CA PRO A 104 -8.34 -19.87 -32.26
C PRO A 104 -8.75 -19.25 -30.93
N SER A 105 -9.28 -20.02 -29.98
CA SER A 105 -9.68 -19.52 -28.66
C SER A 105 -8.48 -19.07 -27.83
N LEU A 106 -7.35 -19.77 -27.97
CA LEU A 106 -6.09 -19.42 -27.31
C LEU A 106 -5.53 -18.09 -27.85
N VAL A 107 -5.48 -17.93 -29.17
CA VAL A 107 -5.03 -16.69 -29.82
C VAL A 107 -5.97 -15.53 -29.48
N TRP A 108 -7.27 -15.76 -29.44
CA TRP A 108 -8.23 -14.75 -29.01
C TRP A 108 -7.96 -14.28 -27.57
N ALA A 109 -7.75 -15.20 -26.63
CA ALA A 109 -7.45 -14.85 -25.23
C ALA A 109 -6.13 -14.07 -25.12
N ALA A 110 -5.08 -14.49 -25.85
CA ALA A 110 -3.81 -13.77 -25.93
C ALA A 110 -3.98 -12.35 -26.51
N ASN A 111 -4.82 -12.19 -27.55
CA ASN A 111 -5.15 -10.89 -28.13
C ASN A 111 -5.94 -9.98 -27.18
N LEU A 112 -6.61 -10.52 -26.16
CA LEU A 112 -7.21 -9.73 -25.07
C LEU A 112 -6.19 -9.29 -24.01
N ALA A 113 -4.89 -9.55 -24.25
CA ALA A 113 -3.79 -9.39 -23.30
C ALA A 113 -3.98 -10.23 -22.03
N SER A 114 -4.55 -11.42 -22.16
CA SER A 114 -4.65 -12.39 -21.07
C SER A 114 -3.30 -13.08 -20.88
N LEU A 115 -2.44 -12.49 -20.06
CA LEU A 115 -1.09 -13.00 -19.85
C LEU A 115 -1.10 -14.24 -18.95
N GLU A 116 -1.94 -14.25 -17.90
CA GLU A 116 -2.06 -15.43 -17.04
C GLU A 116 -3.40 -16.14 -17.26
N MET A 117 -3.33 -17.45 -17.53
CA MET A 117 -4.48 -18.34 -17.69
C MET A 117 -4.58 -19.22 -16.46
N HIS A 118 -5.63 -19.02 -15.64
CA HIS A 118 -5.83 -19.78 -14.41
C HIS A 118 -6.96 -20.79 -14.59
N VAL A 119 -6.67 -22.07 -14.35
CA VAL A 119 -7.59 -23.20 -14.58
C VAL A 119 -8.18 -23.71 -13.28
N PHE A 120 -9.42 -24.19 -13.34
CA PHE A 120 -9.99 -25.05 -12.31
C PHE A 120 -9.27 -26.41 -12.32
N LEU A 121 -9.21 -27.07 -11.16
CA LEU A 121 -8.72 -28.46 -11.09
C LEU A 121 -9.74 -29.46 -11.69
N ALA A 122 -11.01 -29.06 -11.76
CA ALA A 122 -12.10 -29.77 -12.39
C ALA A 122 -12.34 -29.35 -13.85
N ARG A 123 -13.17 -30.13 -14.57
CA ARG A 123 -13.61 -29.82 -15.93
C ARG A 123 -15.05 -29.28 -15.95
N ALA A 124 -15.39 -28.59 -17.03
CA ALA A 124 -16.75 -28.15 -17.34
C ALA A 124 -17.74 -29.31 -17.25
N GLY A 125 -18.87 -29.08 -16.58
CA GLY A 125 -19.91 -30.09 -16.33
C GLY A 125 -19.64 -31.04 -15.17
N GLN A 126 -18.45 -31.01 -14.55
CA GLN A 126 -18.10 -31.83 -13.38
C GLN A 126 -17.29 -30.99 -12.38
N ILE A 127 -17.80 -29.79 -12.05
CA ILE A 127 -17.08 -28.78 -11.27
C ILE A 127 -16.75 -29.25 -9.85
N ASP A 128 -17.49 -30.21 -9.30
CA ASP A 128 -17.28 -30.82 -7.99
C ASP A 128 -16.18 -31.89 -7.96
N ARG A 129 -15.68 -32.29 -9.14
CA ARG A 129 -14.77 -33.43 -9.33
C ARG A 129 -13.42 -32.98 -9.89
N PRO A 130 -12.42 -32.73 -9.03
CA PRO A 130 -11.07 -32.40 -9.50
C PRO A 130 -10.40 -33.58 -10.20
N ASP A 131 -9.66 -33.29 -11.28
CA ASP A 131 -8.79 -34.27 -11.94
C ASP A 131 -7.45 -34.43 -11.21
N PHE A 132 -7.03 -33.41 -10.43
CA PHE A 132 -5.73 -33.36 -9.77
C PHE A 132 -5.87 -32.83 -8.34
N PHE A 133 -4.99 -33.31 -7.49
CA PHE A 133 -4.69 -32.71 -6.19
C PHE A 133 -3.46 -31.79 -6.34
N VAL A 134 -3.52 -30.58 -5.79
CA VAL A 134 -2.46 -29.58 -5.95
C VAL A 134 -1.95 -29.10 -4.60
N VAL A 135 -0.63 -28.96 -4.49
CA VAL A 135 0.04 -28.31 -3.37
C VAL A 135 0.77 -27.09 -3.91
N ASP A 136 0.31 -25.89 -3.54
CA ASP A 136 0.96 -24.64 -3.92
C ASP A 136 1.92 -24.21 -2.79
N LEU A 137 3.18 -23.99 -3.16
CA LEU A 137 4.29 -23.78 -2.24
C LEU A 137 4.76 -22.34 -2.38
N ASP A 138 4.30 -21.51 -1.44
CA ASP A 138 4.48 -20.06 -1.43
C ASP A 138 5.54 -19.65 -0.40
N PRO A 139 6.77 -19.30 -0.81
CA PRO A 139 7.79 -18.86 0.12
C PRO A 139 7.51 -17.42 0.61
N GLY A 140 7.54 -17.22 1.92
CA GLY A 140 7.49 -15.91 2.56
C GLY A 140 8.90 -15.38 2.82
N GLU A 141 9.16 -14.15 2.39
CA GLU A 141 10.48 -13.52 2.50
C GLU A 141 11.04 -13.61 3.93
N PRO A 142 12.34 -13.91 4.13
CA PRO A 142 13.39 -14.05 3.10
C PRO A 142 13.44 -15.41 2.39
N ALA A 143 12.54 -16.36 2.69
CA ALA A 143 12.49 -17.61 1.93
C ALA A 143 12.17 -17.32 0.45
N ASN A 144 12.75 -18.13 -0.44
CA ASN A 144 12.61 -18.01 -1.88
C ASN A 144 12.24 -19.37 -2.50
N VAL A 145 12.32 -19.45 -3.83
CA VAL A 145 11.93 -20.65 -4.59
C VAL A 145 12.72 -21.91 -4.18
N LEU A 146 13.95 -21.77 -3.66
CA LEU A 146 14.75 -22.91 -3.20
C LEU A 146 14.15 -23.55 -1.95
N GLN A 147 13.71 -22.75 -0.97
CA GLN A 147 13.01 -23.29 0.20
C GLN A 147 11.68 -23.93 -0.25
N ALA A 148 10.95 -23.30 -1.16
CA ALA A 148 9.72 -23.89 -1.71
C ALA A 148 10.00 -25.23 -2.39
N ALA A 149 11.09 -25.34 -3.16
CA ALA A 149 11.51 -26.57 -3.80
C ALA A 149 11.97 -27.63 -2.78
N GLU A 150 12.66 -27.26 -1.71
CA GLU A 150 13.00 -28.18 -0.61
C GLU A 150 11.75 -28.80 0.00
N VAL A 151 10.73 -27.97 0.27
CA VAL A 151 9.43 -28.46 0.74
C VAL A 151 8.75 -29.35 -0.31
N GLY A 152 8.85 -28.99 -1.60
CA GLY A 152 8.35 -29.80 -2.71
C GLY A 152 8.97 -31.19 -2.78
N LEU A 153 10.28 -31.33 -2.52
CA LEU A 153 10.96 -32.62 -2.44
C LEU A 153 10.43 -33.48 -1.30
N ARG A 154 10.09 -32.87 -0.16
CA ARG A 154 9.51 -33.58 0.99
C ARG A 154 8.08 -34.04 0.72
N VAL A 155 7.28 -33.18 0.12
CA VAL A 155 5.92 -33.53 -0.32
C VAL A 155 5.98 -34.69 -1.33
N ARG A 156 6.91 -34.65 -2.28
CA ARG A 156 7.17 -35.77 -3.20
C ARG A 156 7.51 -37.05 -2.46
N ASP A 157 8.42 -37.01 -1.50
CA ASP A 157 8.84 -38.21 -0.76
C ASP A 157 7.67 -38.82 0.04
N VAL A 158 6.77 -37.99 0.59
CA VAL A 158 5.52 -38.46 1.21
C VAL A 158 4.64 -39.20 0.19
N PHE A 159 4.39 -38.61 -0.98
CA PHE A 159 3.59 -39.27 -2.01
C PHE A 159 4.25 -40.53 -2.57
N GLN A 160 5.58 -40.56 -2.70
CA GLN A 160 6.32 -41.74 -3.13
C GLN A 160 6.16 -42.90 -2.13
N LYS A 161 6.19 -42.62 -0.81
CA LYS A 161 5.90 -43.62 0.23
C LYS A 161 4.47 -44.14 0.16
N LEU A 162 3.54 -43.30 -0.28
CA LEU A 162 2.14 -43.66 -0.53
C LEU A 162 1.93 -44.33 -1.90
N GLY A 163 3.01 -44.63 -2.65
CA GLY A 163 2.94 -45.26 -3.96
C GLY A 163 2.39 -44.36 -5.08
N MET A 164 2.35 -43.05 -4.86
CA MET A 164 1.84 -42.07 -5.81
C MET A 164 2.96 -41.32 -6.50
N LYS A 165 2.72 -40.95 -7.77
CA LYS A 165 3.57 -40.05 -8.56
C LYS A 165 3.07 -38.63 -8.43
N SER A 166 4.02 -37.70 -8.28
CA SER A 166 3.79 -36.27 -8.27
C SER A 166 4.69 -35.56 -9.30
N PHE A 167 4.27 -34.37 -9.73
CA PHE A 167 4.91 -33.58 -10.77
C PHE A 167 5.06 -32.14 -10.30
N LEU A 168 6.21 -31.52 -10.51
CA LEU A 168 6.48 -30.15 -10.06
C LEU A 168 6.56 -29.19 -11.25
N LYS A 169 5.98 -28.00 -11.12
CA LYS A 169 6.28 -26.87 -12.00
C LYS A 169 6.68 -25.66 -11.20
N SER A 170 7.53 -24.81 -11.79
CA SER A 170 7.73 -23.46 -11.26
C SER A 170 6.41 -22.69 -11.42
N SER A 171 6.14 -21.78 -10.48
CA SER A 171 5.00 -20.87 -10.65
C SER A 171 5.27 -19.83 -11.74
N GLY A 172 6.52 -19.60 -12.13
CA GLY A 172 6.96 -18.44 -12.92
C GLY A 172 6.94 -17.13 -12.11
N SER A 173 6.82 -17.21 -10.78
CA SER A 173 6.69 -16.07 -9.86
C SER A 173 7.70 -16.18 -8.70
N LYS A 174 7.27 -16.52 -7.48
CA LYS A 174 8.16 -16.68 -6.30
C LYS A 174 8.26 -18.13 -5.81
N GLY A 175 7.24 -18.95 -6.04
CA GLY A 175 7.15 -20.33 -5.53
C GLY A 175 7.07 -21.41 -6.62
N CYS A 176 6.64 -22.61 -6.23
CA CYS A 176 6.42 -23.76 -7.12
C CYS A 176 5.12 -24.49 -6.77
N GLN A 177 4.61 -25.28 -7.72
CA GLN A 177 3.36 -26.02 -7.56
C GLN A 177 3.57 -27.49 -7.86
N LEU A 178 3.08 -28.34 -6.96
CA LEU A 178 3.16 -29.79 -7.08
C LEU A 178 1.77 -30.36 -7.38
N TYR A 179 1.69 -31.20 -8.41
CA TYR A 179 0.48 -31.83 -8.90
C TYR A 179 0.55 -33.34 -8.66
N VAL A 180 -0.51 -33.89 -8.08
CA VAL A 180 -0.75 -35.34 -7.98
C VAL A 180 -1.98 -35.65 -8.82
N PRO A 181 -1.82 -36.28 -10.00
CA PRO A 181 -2.95 -36.58 -10.85
C PRO A 181 -3.81 -37.68 -10.25
N LEU A 182 -5.11 -37.46 -10.20
CA LEU A 182 -6.09 -38.39 -9.65
C LEU A 182 -6.89 -39.02 -10.79
N ASN A 183 -7.52 -38.21 -11.65
CA ASN A 183 -8.32 -38.64 -12.80
C ASN A 183 -9.34 -39.76 -12.44
N THR A 184 -9.82 -39.76 -11.18
CA THR A 184 -10.77 -40.72 -10.59
C THR A 184 -12.08 -40.02 -10.19
N LYS A 185 -13.07 -40.77 -9.71
CA LYS A 185 -14.29 -40.21 -9.09
C LYS A 185 -13.95 -39.78 -7.67
N ILE A 186 -13.52 -38.54 -7.50
CA ILE A 186 -13.16 -37.94 -6.21
C ILE A 186 -13.72 -36.53 -6.13
N SER A 187 -14.11 -36.08 -4.94
CA SER A 187 -14.70 -34.76 -4.73
C SER A 187 -13.75 -33.82 -3.98
N TYR A 188 -14.06 -32.52 -3.99
CA TYR A 188 -13.34 -31.57 -3.16
C TYR A 188 -13.51 -31.82 -1.65
N ALA A 189 -14.60 -32.46 -1.24
CA ALA A 189 -14.80 -32.89 0.15
C ALA A 189 -13.78 -33.96 0.59
N ASP A 190 -13.15 -34.67 -0.36
CA ASP A 190 -12.07 -35.61 -0.08
C ASP A 190 -10.69 -34.93 -0.16
N THR A 191 -10.47 -34.09 -1.18
CA THR A 191 -9.15 -33.49 -1.43
C THR A 191 -8.80 -32.36 -0.47
N GLU A 192 -9.77 -31.53 -0.06
CA GLU A 192 -9.51 -30.38 0.82
C GLU A 192 -9.04 -30.80 2.22
N PRO A 193 -9.71 -31.72 2.93
CA PRO A 193 -9.25 -32.17 4.24
C PRO A 193 -7.91 -32.91 4.16
N PHE A 194 -7.68 -33.67 3.10
CA PHE A 194 -6.39 -34.34 2.86
C PHE A 194 -5.26 -33.33 2.67
N ALA A 195 -5.49 -32.25 1.89
CA ALA A 195 -4.51 -31.19 1.69
C ALA A 195 -4.14 -30.50 3.00
N LYS A 196 -5.15 -30.19 3.82
CA LYS A 196 -4.96 -29.57 5.12
C LYS A 196 -4.17 -30.48 6.06
N ALA A 197 -4.55 -31.75 6.16
CA ALA A 197 -3.83 -32.73 6.99
C ALA A 197 -2.36 -32.90 6.55
N LEU A 198 -2.09 -32.94 5.25
CA LEU A 198 -0.72 -33.00 4.71
C LEU A 198 0.09 -31.77 5.13
N ALA A 199 -0.48 -30.57 5.00
CA ALA A 199 0.18 -29.32 5.36
C ALA A 199 0.50 -29.25 6.87
N GLU A 200 -0.48 -29.58 7.73
CA GLU A 200 -0.32 -29.59 9.19
C GLU A 200 0.71 -30.62 9.65
N LEU A 201 0.70 -31.84 9.09
CA LEU A 201 1.67 -32.87 9.44
C LEU A 201 3.09 -32.51 9.01
N LEU A 202 3.26 -31.86 7.85
CA LEU A 202 4.57 -31.39 7.40
C LEU A 202 5.08 -30.20 8.23
N GLU A 203 4.20 -29.28 8.61
CA GLU A 203 4.52 -28.21 9.55
C GLU A 203 4.94 -28.76 10.91
N GLN A 204 4.26 -29.78 11.44
CA GLN A 204 4.66 -30.42 12.70
C GLN A 204 6.06 -31.06 12.63
N GLN A 205 6.44 -31.60 11.48
CA GLN A 205 7.77 -32.20 11.29
C GLN A 205 8.87 -31.16 11.11
N GLN A 206 8.55 -30.00 10.53
CA GLN A 206 9.50 -28.94 10.22
C GLN A 206 8.91 -27.54 10.41
N PRO A 207 8.60 -27.17 11.67
CA PRO A 207 7.97 -25.89 11.96
C PRO A 207 8.89 -24.71 11.64
N GLU A 208 10.20 -24.93 11.48
CA GLU A 208 11.18 -23.92 11.07
C GLU A 208 11.12 -23.57 9.58
N LEU A 209 10.64 -24.49 8.74
CA LEU A 209 10.65 -24.35 7.27
C LEU A 209 9.24 -24.21 6.69
N ILE A 210 8.23 -24.81 7.32
CA ILE A 210 6.89 -24.96 6.78
C ILE A 210 5.87 -24.25 7.68
N VAL A 211 4.84 -23.67 7.06
CA VAL A 211 3.65 -23.17 7.75
C VAL A 211 2.39 -23.57 6.97
N SER A 212 1.34 -24.00 7.67
CA SER A 212 0.04 -24.33 7.09
C SER A 212 -1.03 -23.26 7.40
N GLU A 213 -0.74 -22.35 8.33
CA GLU A 213 -1.61 -21.23 8.68
C GLU A 213 -1.66 -20.15 7.60
N MET A 214 -2.88 -19.68 7.31
CA MET A 214 -3.10 -18.72 6.22
C MET A 214 -2.60 -17.31 6.54
N ALA A 215 -2.38 -16.97 7.81
CA ALA A 215 -1.97 -15.64 8.22
C ALA A 215 -0.56 -15.27 7.68
N LYS A 216 -0.45 -14.13 6.97
CA LYS A 216 0.79 -13.75 6.24
C LYS A 216 1.99 -13.49 7.16
N ASP A 217 1.73 -13.06 8.39
CA ASP A 217 2.70 -12.82 9.44
C ASP A 217 3.43 -14.10 9.90
N GLN A 218 2.80 -15.25 9.80
CA GLN A 218 3.40 -16.56 10.16
C GLN A 218 4.31 -17.14 9.06
N ARG A 219 4.30 -16.54 7.85
CA ARG A 219 5.01 -17.06 6.66
C ARG A 219 6.45 -16.59 6.53
N VAL A 220 6.87 -15.66 7.37
CA VAL A 220 8.17 -15.00 7.23
C VAL A 220 9.32 -16.00 7.41
N GLY A 221 10.15 -16.14 6.38
CA GLY A 221 11.26 -17.10 6.33
C GLY A 221 10.83 -18.56 6.17
N LYS A 222 9.54 -18.82 5.98
CA LYS A 222 8.97 -20.17 5.83
C LYS A 222 8.27 -20.31 4.47
N VAL A 223 7.94 -21.54 4.13
CA VAL A 223 7.12 -21.88 2.97
C VAL A 223 5.70 -22.14 3.45
N PHE A 224 4.77 -21.34 2.97
CA PHE A 224 3.36 -21.60 3.16
C PHE A 224 2.91 -22.70 2.19
N ILE A 225 2.35 -23.77 2.75
CA ILE A 225 1.66 -24.78 1.97
C ILE A 225 0.20 -24.35 1.84
N ASP A 226 -0.18 -23.79 0.69
CA ASP A 226 -1.55 -23.37 0.43
C ASP A 226 -2.45 -24.58 0.12
N TRP A 227 -2.86 -25.27 1.18
CA TRP A 227 -3.79 -26.41 1.11
C TRP A 227 -5.16 -26.01 0.54
N SER A 228 -5.53 -24.73 0.68
CA SER A 228 -6.83 -24.20 0.28
C SER A 228 -7.00 -24.03 -1.23
N GLN A 229 -6.02 -24.45 -2.05
CA GLN A 229 -6.13 -24.53 -3.51
C GLN A 229 -7.03 -25.69 -3.99
N ASN A 230 -7.29 -26.68 -3.13
CA ASN A 230 -8.11 -27.84 -3.46
C ASN A 230 -9.60 -27.61 -3.15
N VAL A 231 -10.18 -26.54 -3.72
CA VAL A 231 -11.60 -26.17 -3.56
C VAL A 231 -12.23 -25.78 -4.90
N ASP A 232 -13.55 -25.95 -5.03
CA ASP A 232 -14.29 -25.84 -6.30
C ASP A 232 -14.35 -24.44 -6.94
N TYR A 233 -13.95 -23.38 -6.22
CA TYR A 233 -14.05 -21.99 -6.67
C TYR A 233 -12.70 -21.31 -6.89
N LYS A 234 -11.60 -22.02 -6.61
CA LYS A 234 -10.24 -21.52 -6.83
C LYS A 234 -9.68 -22.02 -8.15
N THR A 235 -8.76 -21.24 -8.67
CA THR A 235 -8.05 -21.51 -9.91
C THR A 235 -6.55 -21.39 -9.68
N THR A 236 -5.79 -22.23 -10.37
CA THR A 236 -4.33 -22.23 -10.33
C THR A 236 -3.78 -21.86 -11.70
N VAL A 237 -2.62 -21.21 -11.75
CA VAL A 237 -2.00 -20.85 -13.02
C VAL A 237 -1.72 -22.11 -13.85
N CYS A 238 -2.16 -22.13 -15.11
CA CYS A 238 -1.93 -23.24 -16.02
C CYS A 238 -0.43 -23.42 -16.26
N VAL A 239 0.00 -24.67 -16.43
CA VAL A 239 1.32 -24.98 -16.99
C VAL A 239 1.49 -24.28 -18.34
N TYR A 240 2.69 -23.80 -18.64
CA TYR A 240 3.04 -23.02 -19.84
C TYR A 240 2.40 -21.63 -19.96
N SER A 241 1.58 -21.20 -19.00
CA SER A 241 1.08 -19.81 -18.97
C SER A 241 2.20 -18.83 -18.68
N LEU A 242 2.17 -17.67 -19.34
CA LEU A 242 2.99 -16.51 -18.96
C LEU A 242 2.56 -15.97 -17.59
N ARG A 243 3.45 -15.23 -16.95
CA ARG A 243 3.25 -14.54 -15.67
C ARG A 243 3.43 -13.04 -15.84
N GLY A 244 2.57 -12.27 -15.17
CA GLY A 244 2.57 -10.80 -15.24
C GLY A 244 2.96 -10.12 -13.93
N LYS A 245 3.58 -10.85 -12.99
CA LYS A 245 4.00 -10.29 -11.69
C LYS A 245 5.36 -9.59 -11.76
N ARG A 246 6.20 -9.94 -12.74
CA ARG A 246 7.53 -9.35 -12.96
C ARG A 246 7.52 -8.59 -14.28
N MET A 247 8.52 -7.72 -14.47
CA MET A 247 8.70 -6.94 -15.70
C MET A 247 9.16 -7.76 -16.91
N ARG A 248 9.52 -9.04 -16.70
CA ARG A 248 9.85 -10.05 -17.72
C ARG A 248 8.77 -11.15 -17.85
N PRO A 249 8.58 -11.72 -19.05
CA PRO A 249 7.55 -12.73 -19.35
C PRO A 249 7.92 -14.14 -18.89
N PHE A 250 8.10 -14.34 -17.58
CA PHE A 250 8.39 -15.68 -17.08
C PHE A 250 7.22 -16.66 -17.26
N VAL A 251 7.55 -17.93 -17.45
CA VAL A 251 6.60 -19.02 -17.73
C VAL A 251 6.44 -19.90 -16.50
N SER A 252 5.21 -20.37 -16.24
CA SER A 252 5.00 -21.48 -15.29
C SER A 252 5.44 -22.80 -15.94
N MET A 253 6.63 -23.28 -15.60
CA MET A 253 7.32 -24.31 -16.38
C MET A 253 7.45 -25.64 -15.62
N PRO A 254 7.12 -26.79 -16.25
CA PRO A 254 7.38 -28.13 -15.71
C PRO A 254 8.85 -28.42 -15.45
N LEU A 255 9.09 -29.11 -14.34
CA LEU A 255 10.42 -29.53 -13.91
C LEU A 255 10.50 -31.04 -13.66
N GLU A 256 11.63 -31.64 -14.02
CA GLU A 256 12.04 -32.98 -13.62
C GLU A 256 12.57 -32.98 -12.18
N TRP A 257 12.22 -34.00 -11.39
CA TRP A 257 12.68 -34.09 -10.01
C TRP A 257 14.21 -34.04 -9.84
N LYS A 258 14.97 -34.66 -10.76
CA LYS A 258 16.44 -34.63 -10.73
C LYS A 258 17.01 -33.21 -10.89
N GLU A 259 16.32 -32.35 -11.62
CA GLU A 259 16.78 -30.98 -11.80
C GLU A 259 16.44 -30.10 -10.58
N VAL A 260 15.30 -30.36 -9.95
CA VAL A 260 14.91 -29.73 -8.67
C VAL A 260 15.92 -30.09 -7.58
N GLU A 261 16.26 -31.37 -7.43
CA GLU A 261 17.28 -31.84 -6.48
C GLU A 261 18.63 -31.15 -6.71
N ARG A 262 19.07 -31.09 -7.97
CA ARG A 262 20.33 -30.44 -8.34
C ARG A 262 20.30 -28.93 -8.06
N ALA A 263 19.20 -28.25 -8.36
CA ALA A 263 19.05 -26.82 -8.12
C ALA A 263 19.09 -26.50 -6.62
N VAL A 264 18.35 -27.26 -5.80
CA VAL A 264 18.38 -27.13 -4.34
C VAL A 264 19.78 -27.42 -3.79
N SER A 265 20.44 -28.50 -4.24
CA SER A 265 21.78 -28.85 -3.79
C SER A 265 22.84 -27.81 -4.15
N LYS A 266 22.67 -27.07 -5.24
CA LYS A 266 23.61 -26.04 -5.70
C LYS A 266 23.26 -24.63 -5.23
N GLY A 267 22.09 -24.43 -4.64
CA GLY A 267 21.58 -23.09 -4.33
C GLY A 267 21.23 -22.27 -5.58
N ASP A 268 20.85 -22.92 -6.68
CA ASP A 268 20.59 -22.28 -7.97
C ASP A 268 19.09 -21.94 -8.10
N ALA A 269 18.71 -20.74 -7.69
CA ALA A 269 17.33 -20.26 -7.77
C ALA A 269 16.88 -19.96 -9.21
N ASP A 270 17.83 -19.62 -10.10
CA ASP A 270 17.54 -19.23 -11.49
C ASP A 270 17.10 -20.43 -12.33
N ALA A 271 17.43 -21.66 -11.90
CA ALA A 271 16.92 -22.90 -12.47
C ALA A 271 15.38 -23.02 -12.49
N PHE A 272 14.66 -22.17 -11.74
CA PHE A 272 13.18 -22.14 -11.71
C PHE A 272 12.57 -21.03 -12.58
N THR A 273 13.39 -20.20 -13.23
CA THR A 273 12.95 -19.09 -14.08
C THR A 273 13.17 -19.40 -15.56
N PHE A 274 12.11 -19.25 -16.36
CA PHE A 274 12.13 -19.55 -17.78
C PHE A 274 11.46 -18.42 -18.55
N GLU A 275 12.18 -17.82 -19.47
CA GLU A 275 11.62 -16.91 -20.48
C GLU A 275 10.98 -17.70 -21.64
N PRO A 276 10.13 -17.07 -22.48
CA PRO A 276 9.34 -17.75 -23.50
C PRO A 276 10.17 -18.58 -24.48
N GLU A 277 11.31 -18.06 -24.94
CA GLU A 277 12.22 -18.77 -25.85
C GLU A 277 12.84 -20.01 -25.18
N GLN A 278 13.24 -19.90 -23.91
CA GLN A 278 13.78 -21.02 -23.15
C GLN A 278 12.71 -22.10 -22.93
N ALA A 279 11.47 -21.70 -22.63
CA ALA A 279 10.35 -22.62 -22.49
C ALA A 279 10.07 -23.37 -23.79
N LEU A 280 10.04 -22.67 -24.94
CA LEU A 280 9.84 -23.25 -26.27
C LEU A 280 10.93 -24.26 -26.64
N LYS A 281 12.21 -23.87 -26.51
CA LYS A 281 13.35 -24.78 -26.75
C LYS A 281 13.27 -26.02 -25.86
N ARG A 282 12.83 -25.85 -24.61
CA ARG A 282 12.72 -26.93 -23.64
C ARG A 282 11.60 -27.92 -24.00
N VAL A 283 10.40 -27.45 -24.37
CA VAL A 283 9.31 -28.36 -24.78
C VAL A 283 9.62 -29.07 -26.10
N GLN A 284 10.30 -28.41 -27.04
CA GLN A 284 10.76 -29.05 -28.28
C GLN A 284 11.80 -30.15 -28.01
N LYS A 285 12.66 -29.97 -27.00
CA LYS A 285 13.70 -30.94 -26.64
C LYS A 285 13.20 -32.10 -25.78
N LEU A 286 12.35 -31.82 -24.79
CA LEU A 286 11.95 -32.77 -23.74
C LEU A 286 10.51 -33.28 -23.89
N GLY A 287 9.71 -32.65 -24.75
CA GLY A 287 8.26 -32.86 -24.79
C GLY A 287 7.52 -32.26 -23.59
N ASP A 288 6.27 -32.67 -23.42
CA ASP A 288 5.43 -32.27 -22.28
C ASP A 288 5.71 -33.14 -21.05
N LEU A 289 6.55 -32.66 -20.15
CA LEU A 289 6.83 -33.30 -18.85
C LEU A 289 5.59 -33.41 -17.95
N PHE A 290 4.54 -32.63 -18.20
CA PHE A 290 3.27 -32.65 -17.49
C PHE A 290 2.20 -33.48 -18.20
N ALA A 291 2.44 -34.04 -19.38
CA ALA A 291 1.47 -34.88 -20.09
C ALA A 291 0.91 -36.04 -19.22
N PRO A 292 1.70 -36.71 -18.36
CA PRO A 292 1.17 -37.73 -17.46
C PRO A 292 0.12 -37.20 -16.48
N VAL A 293 0.16 -35.91 -16.11
CA VAL A 293 -0.84 -35.31 -15.21
C VAL A 293 -2.24 -35.45 -15.80
N LEU A 294 -2.38 -35.33 -17.12
CA LEU A 294 -3.68 -35.39 -17.81
C LEU A 294 -4.33 -36.77 -17.87
N THR A 295 -3.56 -37.85 -17.69
CA THR A 295 -4.01 -39.22 -18.01
C THR A 295 -3.78 -40.22 -16.88
N LEU A 296 -2.77 -40.02 -16.03
CA LEU A 296 -2.44 -40.94 -14.96
C LEU A 296 -3.57 -40.97 -13.92
N LYS A 297 -4.11 -42.16 -13.67
CA LYS A 297 -5.15 -42.38 -12.66
C LYS A 297 -4.53 -42.86 -11.36
N GLN A 298 -4.77 -42.17 -10.26
CA GLN A 298 -4.28 -42.53 -8.93
C GLN A 298 -5.39 -42.33 -7.90
N LYS A 299 -5.52 -43.26 -6.98
CA LYS A 299 -6.48 -43.16 -5.88
C LYS A 299 -5.84 -42.34 -4.76
N LEU A 300 -6.52 -41.29 -4.30
CA LEU A 300 -6.08 -40.56 -3.11
C LEU A 300 -6.21 -41.48 -1.88
N PRO A 301 -5.14 -41.66 -1.07
CA PRO A 301 -5.19 -42.51 0.11
C PRO A 301 -6.01 -41.83 1.22
N LYS A 302 -6.41 -42.62 2.23
CA LYS A 302 -7.08 -42.05 3.39
C LYS A 302 -6.10 -41.26 4.27
N ILE A 303 -6.63 -40.39 5.12
CA ILE A 303 -5.83 -39.56 6.04
C ILE A 303 -5.06 -40.44 7.04
N GLU A 304 -5.60 -41.59 7.45
CA GLU A 304 -4.92 -42.51 8.35
C GLU A 304 -3.67 -43.15 7.70
N GLU A 305 -3.74 -43.41 6.39
CA GLU A 305 -2.60 -43.92 5.61
C GLU A 305 -1.51 -42.84 5.47
N LEU A 306 -1.91 -41.57 5.24
CA LEU A 306 -1.00 -40.42 5.25
C LEU A 306 -0.30 -40.28 6.61
N GLN A 307 -1.05 -40.29 7.71
CA GLN A 307 -0.49 -40.27 9.06
C GLN A 307 0.45 -41.45 9.29
N GLY A 308 0.08 -42.65 8.85
CA GLY A 308 0.93 -43.86 8.93
C GLY A 308 2.24 -43.72 8.17
N ALA A 309 2.22 -43.18 6.94
CA ALA A 309 3.39 -42.94 6.12
C ALA A 309 4.34 -41.88 6.72
N MET A 310 3.79 -40.95 7.51
CA MET A 310 4.52 -39.88 8.19
C MET A 310 4.97 -40.23 9.63
N LYS A 311 4.41 -41.26 10.26
CA LYS A 311 4.79 -41.74 11.61
C LYS A 311 6.14 -42.46 11.68
N LYS A 312 6.65 -43.01 10.56
CA LYS A 312 8.00 -43.59 10.51
C LYS A 312 9.02 -42.48 10.20
N PRO A 313 10.12 -42.35 10.98
CA PRO A 313 11.11 -41.31 10.72
C PRO A 313 11.55 -41.38 9.26
N VAL A 314 11.44 -40.28 8.53
CA VAL A 314 12.17 -40.13 7.27
C VAL A 314 13.63 -40.30 7.63
N ALA A 315 14.26 -41.39 7.18
CA ALA A 315 15.68 -41.60 7.38
C ALA A 315 16.40 -40.32 6.96
N LYS A 316 17.19 -39.74 7.88
CA LYS A 316 18.05 -38.59 7.57
C LYS A 316 18.80 -38.91 6.28
N ALA A 317 18.51 -38.18 5.21
CA ALA A 317 19.33 -38.22 4.01
C ALA A 317 20.79 -38.05 4.45
N LYS A 318 21.66 -38.98 4.02
CA LYS A 318 23.08 -39.02 4.42
C LYS A 318 23.71 -37.64 4.25
N ARG A 319 24.04 -36.99 5.37
CA ARG A 319 25.10 -35.97 5.41
C ARG A 319 26.44 -36.67 5.11
N THR A 320 26.82 -36.74 3.85
CA THR A 320 28.23 -36.75 3.45
C THR A 320 28.65 -35.28 3.45
N ALA A 321 29.59 -34.75 4.23
CA ALA A 321 30.64 -35.31 5.06
C ALA A 321 30.88 -34.42 6.30
N LYS A 322 31.59 -34.95 7.30
CA LYS A 322 32.09 -34.24 8.49
C LYS A 322 33.27 -33.32 8.10
N PRO A 323 33.46 -32.16 8.75
CA PRO A 323 34.60 -31.29 8.48
C PRO A 323 35.85 -31.86 9.15
N ALA A 324 36.92 -32.03 8.39
CA ALA A 324 38.25 -32.33 8.91
C ALA A 324 39.24 -31.27 8.43
N GLY A 325 39.97 -30.69 9.38
CA GLY A 325 41.36 -30.28 9.21
C GLY A 325 41.63 -29.03 8.38
N LYS A 326 42.07 -27.98 9.08
CA LYS A 326 42.88 -26.86 8.55
C LYS A 326 43.98 -27.36 7.60
N LYS A 327 44.06 -26.80 6.39
CA LYS A 327 45.31 -26.38 5.75
C LYS A 327 45.00 -25.34 4.66
N GLU A 328 45.76 -24.25 4.74
CA GLU A 328 45.75 -23.07 3.86
C GLU A 328 46.12 -23.41 2.43
N ILE A 329 45.43 -22.84 1.43
CA ILE A 329 45.93 -22.36 0.11
C ILE A 329 44.84 -21.41 -0.47
N PRO A 330 45.13 -20.51 -1.44
CA PRO A 330 45.67 -19.17 -1.30
C PRO A 330 44.63 -18.06 -1.59
N SER A 331 45.02 -16.83 -1.28
CA SER A 331 44.35 -15.57 -1.63
C SER A 331 43.84 -15.51 -3.07
N GLY A 332 42.52 -15.39 -3.23
CA GLY A 332 41.85 -15.17 -4.50
C GLY A 332 40.42 -14.67 -4.27
N ASP A 333 40.32 -13.35 -4.11
CA ASP A 333 39.14 -12.48 -4.24
C ASP A 333 37.80 -13.00 -3.69
N THR A 334 37.58 -12.77 -2.40
CA THR A 334 36.27 -12.91 -1.74
C THR A 334 35.61 -11.54 -1.58
N SER A 335 35.00 -11.04 -2.65
CA SER A 335 34.03 -9.95 -2.57
C SER A 335 32.79 -10.31 -3.41
N HIS A 336 31.60 -10.04 -2.88
CA HIS A 336 30.26 -10.19 -3.51
C HIS A 336 29.34 -11.37 -3.09
N ASP A 337 29.00 -11.44 -1.79
CA ASP A 337 27.67 -11.88 -1.33
C ASP A 337 26.77 -10.64 -1.08
N GLY A 338 25.47 -10.75 -1.38
CA GLY A 338 24.60 -9.66 -1.83
C GLY A 338 24.10 -8.62 -0.82
N SER A 339 24.44 -8.71 0.48
CA SER A 339 23.81 -7.84 1.51
C SER A 339 24.30 -6.40 1.50
N LEU A 340 25.57 -6.16 1.16
CA LEU A 340 26.15 -4.81 1.05
C LEU A 340 26.09 -4.26 -0.40
N ARG A 341 25.51 -5.00 -1.36
CA ARG A 341 25.44 -4.56 -2.77
C ARG A 341 24.68 -3.25 -2.95
N GLU A 342 23.61 -3.04 -2.19
CA GLU A 342 22.87 -1.77 -2.22
C GLU A 342 23.65 -0.62 -1.59
N TYR A 343 24.47 -0.90 -0.56
CA TYR A 343 25.36 0.09 0.06
C TYR A 343 26.48 0.49 -0.90
N ASP A 344 27.17 -0.49 -1.47
CA ASP A 344 28.23 -0.33 -2.46
C ASP A 344 27.74 0.42 -3.71
N ARG A 345 26.58 0.03 -4.27
CA ARG A 345 25.99 0.70 -5.44
C ARG A 345 25.63 2.17 -5.19
N LYS A 346 25.24 2.52 -3.96
CA LYS A 346 24.75 3.87 -3.62
C LYS A 346 25.86 4.84 -3.20
N ARG A 347 27.13 4.42 -3.16
CA ARG A 347 28.24 5.27 -2.71
C ARG A 347 29.33 5.38 -3.76
N ASP A 348 29.87 6.58 -3.86
CA ASP A 348 31.11 6.83 -4.58
C ASP A 348 32.21 7.08 -3.55
N PHE A 349 32.98 6.04 -3.23
CA PHE A 349 34.05 6.09 -2.22
C PHE A 349 35.25 6.96 -2.64
N GLN A 350 35.26 7.51 -3.87
CA GLN A 350 36.21 8.56 -4.25
C GLN A 350 35.77 9.96 -3.79
N GLN A 351 34.48 10.12 -3.43
CA GLN A 351 33.88 11.41 -3.07
C GLN A 351 33.38 11.48 -1.62
N THR A 352 33.22 10.33 -0.95
CA THR A 352 32.81 10.26 0.46
C THR A 352 33.89 9.59 1.31
N ALA A 353 34.03 10.01 2.57
CA ALA A 353 34.93 9.40 3.55
C ALA A 353 34.31 8.19 4.26
N GLU A 354 33.20 7.67 3.74
CA GLU A 354 32.53 6.50 4.27
C GLU A 354 33.37 5.22 4.04
N PRO A 355 33.39 4.28 4.99
CA PRO A 355 34.17 3.04 4.86
C PRO A 355 33.62 2.11 3.77
N GLY A 356 34.52 1.36 3.13
CA GLY A 356 34.16 0.38 2.08
C GLY A 356 33.34 -0.82 2.58
N PRO A 357 32.76 -1.62 1.66
CA PRO A 357 31.80 -2.68 1.95
C PRO A 357 32.44 -3.98 2.46
N GLU A 358 33.22 -3.91 3.54
CA GLU A 358 33.81 -5.10 4.18
C GLU A 358 32.92 -5.68 5.28
N ARG A 359 32.78 -7.00 5.31
CA ARG A 359 32.03 -7.73 6.33
C ARG A 359 32.99 -8.27 7.40
N GLU A 360 32.70 -7.99 8.66
CA GLU A 360 33.50 -8.49 9.79
C GLU A 360 32.88 -9.78 10.40
N LYS A 361 33.71 -10.56 11.10
CA LYS A 361 33.25 -11.76 11.83
C LYS A 361 32.46 -11.33 13.07
N SER A 362 31.13 -11.40 12.98
CA SER A 362 30.23 -11.13 14.12
C SER A 362 30.05 -12.36 15.01
N ALA A 363 29.89 -12.15 16.32
CA ALA A 363 29.62 -13.21 17.28
C ALA A 363 28.16 -13.71 17.16
N GLU A 364 27.93 -15.03 17.17
CA GLU A 364 26.59 -15.60 16.98
C GLU A 364 25.64 -15.45 18.21
N ALA A 365 26.18 -15.06 19.37
CA ALA A 365 25.47 -14.73 20.61
C ALA A 365 26.40 -13.97 21.57
N GLY A 366 25.88 -12.98 22.32
CA GLY A 366 26.65 -12.19 23.29
C GLY A 366 26.22 -10.72 23.37
N ASP A 367 27.08 -9.87 23.96
CA ASP A 367 26.97 -8.41 23.89
C ASP A 367 27.33 -7.93 22.48
N LEU A 368 26.32 -7.73 21.63
CA LEU A 368 26.48 -7.27 20.24
C LEU A 368 26.46 -5.74 20.18
N MET A 369 27.08 -5.13 19.19
CA MET A 369 27.14 -3.67 19.10
C MET A 369 25.83 -3.06 18.60
N PHE A 370 25.45 -1.91 19.16
CA PHE A 370 24.51 -0.98 18.54
C PHE A 370 25.14 0.40 18.41
N VAL A 371 24.66 1.15 17.42
CA VAL A 371 24.98 2.56 17.24
C VAL A 371 23.72 3.32 16.89
N ILE A 372 23.62 4.55 17.37
CA ILE A 372 22.62 5.51 16.94
C ILE A 372 23.35 6.72 16.39
N GLN A 373 23.17 7.02 15.11
CA GLN A 373 23.74 8.20 14.49
C GLN A 373 22.66 9.26 14.29
N LYS A 374 22.89 10.49 14.73
CA LYS A 374 22.04 11.65 14.44
C LYS A 374 22.52 12.23 13.11
N HIS A 375 21.64 12.25 12.13
CA HIS A 375 21.97 12.57 10.74
C HIS A 375 21.14 13.77 10.28
N ASP A 376 21.81 14.89 10.04
CA ASP A 376 21.24 16.12 9.48
C ASP A 376 21.41 16.12 7.96
N ALA A 377 20.55 15.34 7.30
CA ALA A 377 20.41 15.27 5.85
C ALA A 377 19.30 16.24 5.38
N SER A 378 18.53 15.91 4.33
CA SER A 378 17.34 16.68 3.94
C SER A 378 16.35 16.88 5.10
N HIS A 379 16.27 15.89 6.01
CA HIS A 379 15.57 15.99 7.28
C HIS A 379 16.42 15.38 8.38
N LEU A 380 16.39 16.00 9.56
CA LEU A 380 17.03 15.45 10.75
C LEU A 380 16.37 14.12 11.15
N HIS A 381 17.17 13.07 11.25
CA HIS A 381 16.73 11.76 11.73
C HIS A 381 17.81 11.05 12.54
N TYR A 382 17.42 9.97 13.22
CA TYR A 382 18.33 9.12 13.97
C TYR A 382 18.42 7.76 13.32
N ASP A 383 19.57 7.43 12.75
CA ASP A 383 19.88 6.11 12.25
C ASP A 383 20.16 5.16 13.40
N PHE A 384 19.16 4.35 13.74
CA PHE A 384 19.26 3.29 14.72
C PHE A 384 19.82 2.04 14.04
N ARG A 385 20.96 1.52 14.51
CA ARG A 385 21.64 0.39 13.85
C ARG A 385 22.06 -0.68 14.85
N LEU A 386 21.85 -1.94 14.46
CA LEU A 386 22.16 -3.12 15.26
C LEU A 386 23.09 -4.05 14.48
N GLU A 387 24.18 -4.47 15.11
CA GLU A 387 25.02 -5.55 14.61
C GLU A 387 24.22 -6.85 14.57
N MET A 388 23.99 -7.39 13.37
CA MET A 388 23.38 -8.70 13.18
C MET A 388 23.94 -9.37 11.93
N GLY A 389 24.54 -10.55 12.09
CA GLY A 389 25.05 -11.32 10.95
C GLY A 389 26.21 -10.65 10.23
N GLY A 390 27.12 -9.98 10.95
CA GLY A 390 28.33 -9.37 10.37
C GLY A 390 28.12 -8.04 9.65
N VAL A 391 26.92 -7.46 9.73
CA VAL A 391 26.57 -6.15 9.19
C VAL A 391 25.71 -5.36 10.19
N LEU A 392 25.59 -4.06 9.97
CA LEU A 392 24.69 -3.18 10.71
C LEU A 392 23.33 -3.11 10.01
N LYS A 393 22.32 -3.81 10.55
CA LYS A 393 20.93 -3.61 10.15
C LYS A 393 20.49 -2.24 10.62
N SER A 394 19.90 -1.44 9.73
CA SER A 394 19.79 0.00 9.93
C SER A 394 18.36 0.49 9.72
N TRP A 395 17.95 1.43 10.58
CA TRP A 395 16.64 2.07 10.51
C TRP A 395 16.75 3.58 10.74
N ALA A 396 16.18 4.38 9.85
CA ALA A 396 15.99 5.80 10.07
C ALA A 396 14.78 6.05 10.99
N VAL A 397 14.99 6.70 12.12
CA VAL A 397 13.97 7.03 13.14
C VAL A 397 13.82 8.56 13.19
N PRO A 398 12.86 9.17 12.46
CA PRO A 398 12.81 10.62 12.27
C PRO A 398 12.74 11.42 13.58
N LYS A 399 11.99 10.93 14.56
CA LYS A 399 11.82 11.61 15.85
C LYS A 399 12.73 11.05 16.97
N GLY A 400 13.72 10.25 16.64
CA GLY A 400 14.62 9.61 17.60
C GLY A 400 14.00 8.45 18.40
N PRO A 401 14.83 7.73 19.17
CA PRO A 401 14.40 6.61 20.01
C PRO A 401 13.49 7.09 21.15
N PRO A 402 12.43 6.33 21.52
CA PRO A 402 11.53 6.70 22.61
C PRO A 402 12.22 6.60 23.98
N PHE A 403 11.93 7.57 24.86
CA PHE A 403 12.47 7.63 26.24
C PHE A 403 11.47 7.18 27.30
N THR A 404 10.17 7.26 27.00
CA THR A 404 9.08 6.89 27.91
C THR A 404 8.54 5.49 27.58
N PRO A 405 8.26 4.65 28.60
CA PRO A 405 7.61 3.36 28.38
C PRO A 405 6.29 3.50 27.61
N ALA A 406 5.99 2.54 26.75
CA ALA A 406 4.80 2.48 25.87
C ALA A 406 4.73 3.53 24.74
N GLU A 407 5.71 4.43 24.62
CA GLU A 407 5.84 5.29 23.45
C GLU A 407 6.34 4.51 22.22
N ARG A 408 5.73 4.78 21.06
CA ARG A 408 6.02 4.09 19.79
C ARG A 408 6.49 5.10 18.74
N ARG A 409 7.68 4.87 18.18
CA ARG A 409 8.28 5.71 17.12
C ARG A 409 8.40 4.92 15.83
N LEU A 410 8.16 5.56 14.69
CA LEU A 410 8.35 4.96 13.37
C LEU A 410 9.85 4.75 13.11
N ALA A 411 10.22 3.56 12.65
CA ALA A 411 11.58 3.19 12.26
C ALA A 411 11.53 2.68 10.81
N MET A 412 12.10 3.45 9.88
CA MET A 412 12.13 3.11 8.46
C MET A 412 13.37 2.28 8.16
N HIS A 413 13.20 1.03 7.72
CA HIS A 413 14.36 0.18 7.39
C HIS A 413 15.10 0.75 6.16
N VAL A 414 16.41 0.93 6.28
CA VAL A 414 17.32 1.39 5.22
C VAL A 414 18.31 0.28 4.85
N GLU A 415 19.22 0.50 3.90
CA GLU A 415 20.23 -0.50 3.52
C GLU A 415 21.12 -0.93 4.71
N ASP A 416 21.66 -2.15 4.62
CA ASP A 416 22.64 -2.65 5.58
C ASP A 416 23.96 -1.88 5.43
N HIS A 417 24.65 -1.62 6.54
CA HIS A 417 25.93 -0.89 6.54
C HIS A 417 27.07 -1.80 7.04
N PRO A 418 28.33 -1.57 6.61
CA PRO A 418 29.47 -2.30 7.13
C PRO A 418 29.69 -1.98 8.61
N MET A 419 30.28 -2.92 9.35
CA MET A 419 30.51 -2.79 10.80
C MET A 419 31.39 -1.59 11.17
N SER A 420 32.38 -1.29 10.33
CA SER A 420 33.26 -0.12 10.44
C SER A 420 32.50 1.22 10.40
N TYR A 421 31.31 1.25 9.79
CA TYR A 421 30.47 2.45 9.73
C TYR A 421 29.98 2.92 11.11
N ALA A 422 29.95 2.04 12.11
CA ALA A 422 29.42 2.35 13.44
C ALA A 422 30.17 3.49 14.16
N ARG A 423 31.38 3.84 13.73
CA ARG A 423 32.20 4.89 14.34
C ARG A 423 32.37 6.13 13.45
N PHE A 424 31.69 6.17 12.30
CA PHE A 424 31.79 7.29 11.37
C PHE A 424 31.07 8.54 11.90
N GLU A 425 31.79 9.66 11.91
CA GLU A 425 31.28 11.02 12.14
C GLU A 425 31.89 11.97 11.11
N GLY A 426 31.08 12.84 10.51
CA GLY A 426 31.53 13.79 9.50
C GLY A 426 30.42 14.25 8.57
N THR A 427 30.78 15.10 7.60
CA THR A 427 29.85 15.64 6.60
C THR A 427 29.96 14.85 5.30
N ILE A 428 28.85 14.29 4.85
CA ILE A 428 28.71 13.65 3.53
C ILE A 428 28.44 14.75 2.50
N PRO A 429 29.29 14.93 1.46
CA PRO A 429 29.17 16.07 0.54
C PRO A 429 27.85 16.08 -0.26
N PRO A 430 27.34 17.27 -0.63
CA PRO A 430 26.18 17.40 -1.52
C PRO A 430 26.34 16.59 -2.82
N GLY A 431 25.26 15.95 -3.27
CA GLY A 431 25.25 15.11 -4.47
C GLY A 431 25.56 13.62 -4.20
N ASN A 432 26.09 13.29 -3.02
CA ASN A 432 26.21 11.91 -2.57
C ASN A 432 24.93 11.45 -1.85
N TYR A 433 24.62 10.16 -1.92
CA TYR A 433 23.44 9.61 -1.24
C TYR A 433 23.60 9.73 0.28
N GLY A 434 22.63 10.36 0.93
CA GLY A 434 22.73 10.68 2.36
C GLY A 434 23.59 11.92 2.65
N ALA A 435 23.72 12.86 1.70
CA ALA A 435 24.37 14.14 1.94
C ALA A 435 23.81 14.83 3.20
N GLY A 436 24.70 15.29 4.07
CA GLY A 436 24.35 15.76 5.40
C GLY A 436 25.44 15.51 6.44
N THR A 437 25.25 16.03 7.64
CA THR A 437 26.21 15.83 8.75
C THR A 437 25.79 14.66 9.62
N VAL A 438 26.69 13.70 9.82
CA VAL A 438 26.48 12.49 10.62
C VAL A 438 27.26 12.60 11.94
N MET A 439 26.55 12.41 13.06
CA MET A 439 27.10 12.34 14.41
C MET A 439 26.78 10.99 15.05
N VAL A 440 27.73 10.35 15.72
CA VAL A 440 27.47 9.18 16.59
C VAL A 440 26.85 9.68 17.89
N TRP A 441 25.52 9.58 17.95
CA TRP A 441 24.71 10.08 19.04
C TRP A 441 24.70 9.16 20.25
N ASP A 442 24.72 7.84 20.06
CA ASP A 442 24.93 6.85 21.12
C ASP A 442 25.60 5.60 20.55
N ILE A 443 26.35 4.89 21.39
CA ILE A 443 27.02 3.64 21.04
C ILE A 443 27.15 2.76 22.28
N GLY A 444 26.97 1.46 22.11
CA GLY A 444 27.10 0.51 23.21
C GLY A 444 26.84 -0.91 22.77
N THR A 445 26.47 -1.76 23.72
CA THR A 445 26.13 -3.15 23.46
C THR A 445 24.64 -3.40 23.68
N TYR A 446 24.11 -4.40 23.00
CA TYR A 446 22.75 -4.88 23.19
C TYR A 446 22.73 -6.42 23.28
N ARG A 447 21.72 -6.94 23.97
CA ARG A 447 21.40 -8.37 24.03
C ARG A 447 19.95 -8.59 23.63
N ALA A 448 19.66 -9.63 22.86
CA ALA A 448 18.29 -10.04 22.60
C ALA A 448 17.74 -10.84 23.80
N VAL A 449 16.48 -10.59 24.19
CA VAL A 449 15.92 -11.06 25.48
C VAL A 449 15.34 -12.48 25.42
N GLU A 450 15.06 -13.05 24.24
CA GLU A 450 14.33 -14.34 24.13
C GLU A 450 14.85 -15.27 23.01
N GLU A 451 15.50 -14.73 21.97
CA GLU A 451 15.91 -15.49 20.77
C GLU A 451 17.15 -14.88 20.11
N LYS A 452 17.76 -15.57 19.14
CA LYS A 452 18.88 -15.02 18.35
C LYS A 452 18.44 -13.71 17.65
N PRO A 453 19.21 -12.61 17.71
CA PRO A 453 18.82 -11.30 17.18
C PRO A 453 18.37 -11.32 15.72
N LEU A 454 19.10 -12.03 14.86
CA LEU A 454 18.76 -12.14 13.44
C LEU A 454 17.43 -12.88 13.22
N ALA A 455 17.15 -13.93 14.00
CA ALA A 455 15.89 -14.65 13.93
C ALA A 455 14.71 -13.78 14.38
N ALA A 456 14.87 -13.04 15.49
CA ALA A 456 13.85 -12.13 16.01
C ALA A 456 13.61 -10.91 15.09
N TYR A 457 14.67 -10.39 14.44
CA TYR A 457 14.57 -9.42 13.35
C TYR A 457 13.73 -9.98 12.19
N HIS A 458 14.01 -11.20 11.73
CA HIS A 458 13.21 -11.76 10.64
C HIS A 458 11.74 -11.94 11.04
N LYS A 459 11.44 -12.45 12.24
CA LYS A 459 10.07 -12.54 12.79
C LYS A 459 9.34 -11.20 12.88
N GLY A 460 10.05 -10.08 12.76
CA GLY A 460 9.45 -8.75 12.85
C GLY A 460 9.11 -8.35 14.28
N LYS A 461 9.71 -8.98 15.29
CA LYS A 461 9.61 -8.55 16.68
C LYS A 461 10.91 -8.89 17.40
N LEU A 462 11.72 -7.87 17.62
CA LEU A 462 13.03 -7.96 18.26
C LEU A 462 13.00 -7.21 19.59
N LYS A 463 12.99 -7.97 20.70
CA LYS A 463 13.15 -7.42 22.04
C LYS A 463 14.62 -7.40 22.42
N ILE A 464 15.14 -6.23 22.78
CA ILE A 464 16.54 -6.01 23.08
C ILE A 464 16.70 -5.26 24.40
N GLN A 465 17.70 -5.68 25.17
CA GLN A 465 18.27 -4.93 26.27
C GLN A 465 19.45 -4.13 25.72
N MET A 466 19.42 -2.80 25.81
CA MET A 466 20.53 -1.93 25.41
C MET A 466 21.30 -1.42 26.63
N ALA A 467 22.62 -1.39 26.49
CA ALA A 467 23.59 -0.84 27.42
C ALA A 467 24.46 0.21 26.68
N GLY A 468 23.86 1.34 26.35
CA GLY A 468 24.51 2.50 25.74
C GLY A 468 25.15 3.45 26.74
N LYS A 469 25.83 4.47 26.19
CA LYS A 469 26.29 5.61 26.97
C LYS A 469 25.14 6.54 27.33
N LYS A 470 24.15 6.71 26.44
CA LYS A 470 22.92 7.49 26.69
C LYS A 470 21.74 6.57 27.03
N LEU A 471 21.43 5.59 26.18
CA LEU A 471 20.26 4.73 26.33
C LEU A 471 20.60 3.45 27.10
N LYS A 472 19.91 3.23 28.21
CA LYS A 472 19.96 1.99 29.00
C LYS A 472 18.55 1.48 29.28
N GLY A 473 18.35 0.16 29.16
CA GLY A 473 17.04 -0.49 29.39
C GLY A 473 16.54 -1.35 28.23
N GLU A 474 15.24 -1.60 28.18
CA GLU A 474 14.63 -2.50 27.20
C GLU A 474 13.87 -1.75 26.11
N TRP A 475 14.11 -2.15 24.86
CA TRP A 475 13.37 -1.69 23.70
C TRP A 475 12.88 -2.88 22.88
N THR A 476 11.79 -2.68 22.17
CA THR A 476 11.22 -3.65 21.26
C THR A 476 11.03 -3.03 19.90
N LEU A 477 11.64 -3.63 18.89
CA LEU A 477 11.46 -3.27 17.49
C LEU A 477 10.44 -4.22 16.85
N VAL A 478 9.31 -3.68 16.36
CA VAL A 478 8.23 -4.47 15.72
C VAL A 478 7.99 -4.04 14.29
N ARG A 479 7.99 -4.99 13.37
CA ARG A 479 7.58 -4.83 11.98
C ARG A 479 6.08 -4.98 11.88
N SER A 480 5.42 -4.00 11.26
CA SER A 480 3.99 -4.10 10.97
C SER A 480 3.71 -5.31 10.07
N SER A 481 2.69 -6.10 10.41
CA SER A 481 2.19 -7.18 9.54
C SER A 481 1.56 -6.66 8.25
N ARG A 482 1.18 -5.37 8.23
CA ARG A 482 0.66 -4.68 7.05
C ARG A 482 1.78 -3.90 6.37
N ALA A 483 1.96 -4.17 5.07
CA ALA A 483 2.80 -3.36 4.21
C ALA A 483 2.17 -1.97 4.02
N ASP A 484 3.02 -0.96 3.90
CA ASP A 484 2.63 0.39 3.47
C ASP A 484 2.22 0.39 1.98
N ALA A 485 1.81 1.56 1.50
CA ALA A 485 1.37 1.76 0.11
C ALA A 485 2.44 1.35 -0.94
N ASN A 486 3.72 1.31 -0.54
CA ASN A 486 4.85 0.96 -1.40
C ASN A 486 5.25 -0.53 -1.26
N GLY A 487 4.43 -1.33 -0.57
CA GLY A 487 4.68 -2.75 -0.37
C GLY A 487 5.77 -3.06 0.67
N LYS A 488 6.29 -2.06 1.39
CA LYS A 488 7.31 -2.24 2.44
C LYS A 488 6.63 -2.30 3.81
N GLN A 489 7.10 -3.16 4.70
CA GLN A 489 6.53 -3.24 6.05
C GLN A 489 7.24 -2.26 7.00
N PRO A 490 6.59 -1.20 7.49
CA PRO A 490 7.22 -0.24 8.39
C PRO A 490 7.54 -0.89 9.73
N TRP A 491 8.69 -0.52 10.29
CA TRP A 491 9.07 -0.93 11.63
C TRP A 491 8.73 0.16 12.64
N TYR A 492 8.62 -0.23 13.90
CA TYR A 492 8.39 0.67 15.01
C TYR A 492 9.30 0.30 16.17
N LEU A 493 9.91 1.31 16.77
CA LEU A 493 10.72 1.19 17.98
C LEU A 493 9.87 1.60 19.18
N LEU A 494 9.76 0.71 20.17
CA LEU A 494 9.01 0.92 21.40
C LEU A 494 9.96 0.78 22.59
N LYS A 495 9.76 1.57 23.64
CA LYS A 495 10.41 1.34 24.92
C LYS A 495 9.54 0.45 25.80
N THR A 496 10.08 -0.70 26.23
CA THR A 496 9.30 -1.78 26.86
C THR A 496 9.70 -2.09 28.30
N GLY A 497 10.81 -1.55 28.81
CA GLY A 497 11.22 -1.76 30.21
C GLY A 497 12.19 -0.70 30.73
N GLY A 498 11.96 -0.30 32.00
CA GLY A 498 12.70 0.71 32.76
C GLY A 498 12.48 2.15 32.27
N ALA A 499 12.17 3.09 33.16
CA ALA A 499 12.27 4.51 32.83
C ALA A 499 13.74 4.83 32.47
N ALA A 500 13.99 5.47 31.33
CA ALA A 500 15.30 6.08 31.12
C ALA A 500 15.42 7.17 32.18
N GLY A 501 16.44 7.12 33.04
CA GLY A 501 16.72 8.25 33.95
C GLY A 501 16.84 9.54 33.15
N GLU A 502 16.44 10.67 33.71
CA GLU A 502 16.50 11.98 33.03
C GLU A 502 17.92 12.23 32.49
N ILE A 503 18.06 12.21 31.17
CA ILE A 503 19.34 12.52 30.50
C ILE A 503 19.39 14.04 30.33
N PRO A 504 20.40 14.75 30.89
CA PRO A 504 20.50 16.19 30.74
C PRO A 504 20.57 16.61 29.26
N ALA A 505 19.86 17.67 28.88
CA ALA A 505 19.81 18.16 27.49
C ALA A 505 21.19 18.38 26.85
N LYS A 506 22.16 18.86 27.64
CA LYS A 506 23.56 19.03 27.23
C LYS A 506 24.24 17.74 26.74
N VAL A 507 23.84 16.59 27.28
CA VAL A 507 24.37 15.27 26.89
C VAL A 507 23.67 14.78 25.62
N LEU A 508 22.39 15.11 25.43
CA LEU A 508 21.63 14.71 24.24
C LEU A 508 22.15 15.39 22.96
N ASP A 509 22.66 16.61 23.05
CA ASP A 509 23.13 17.39 21.88
C ASP A 509 24.60 17.17 21.48
N ARG A 510 25.33 16.26 22.14
CA ARG A 510 26.75 16.00 21.87
C ARG A 510 27.04 14.56 21.46
N SER A 511 28.03 14.39 20.59
CA SER A 511 28.60 13.09 20.20
C SER A 511 29.11 12.31 21.40
N VAL A 512 28.91 11.00 21.42
CA VAL A 512 29.50 10.11 22.44
C VAL A 512 30.94 9.71 22.15
N LEU A 513 31.46 10.03 20.96
CA LEU A 513 32.84 9.78 20.56
C LEU A 513 33.71 11.02 20.74
N THR A 514 33.28 12.17 20.19
CA THR A 514 34.11 13.39 20.18
C THR A 514 33.63 14.48 21.13
N ASN A 515 32.47 14.29 21.78
CA ASN A 515 31.83 15.30 22.62
C ASN A 515 31.54 16.63 21.89
N ARG A 516 31.36 16.60 20.57
CA ARG A 516 31.05 17.76 19.71
C ARG A 516 29.56 17.87 19.41
N THR A 517 29.05 19.06 19.12
CA THR A 517 27.70 19.28 18.58
C THR A 517 27.66 19.01 17.07
N LEU A 518 26.45 18.96 16.49
CA LEU A 518 26.26 18.63 15.08
C LEU A 518 26.77 19.77 14.20
N ASP A 519 26.57 21.02 14.64
CA ASP A 519 27.14 22.21 14.02
C ASP A 519 28.67 22.24 14.11
N GLU A 520 29.26 21.81 15.24
CA GLU A 520 30.73 21.71 15.39
C GLU A 520 31.30 20.70 14.40
N ILE A 521 30.66 19.54 14.19
CA ILE A 521 31.07 18.54 13.20
C ILE A 521 30.90 19.05 11.76
N ALA A 522 29.80 19.75 11.47
CA ALA A 522 29.53 20.31 10.15
C ALA A 522 30.58 21.35 9.73
N ASN A 523 31.07 22.16 10.69
CA ASN A 523 32.03 23.23 10.44
C ASN A 523 33.49 22.74 10.34
N ASP A 524 33.84 21.61 10.95
CA ASP A 524 35.23 21.16 11.03
C ASP A 524 35.78 20.52 9.73
N ASN A 525 34.95 20.16 8.73
CA ASN A 525 35.38 19.58 7.44
C ASN A 525 36.39 18.39 7.58
N ASP A 526 36.31 17.63 8.68
CA ASP A 526 37.34 16.71 9.16
C ASP A 526 37.58 15.43 8.33
N ALA A 527 36.95 15.29 7.16
CA ALA A 527 37.06 14.07 6.35
C ALA A 527 37.43 14.31 4.86
N GLN A 528 38.14 15.40 4.56
CA GLN A 528 38.97 15.48 3.34
C GLN A 528 40.42 15.13 3.68
N TRP A 529 40.86 13.92 3.34
CA TRP A 529 42.27 13.55 3.41
C TRP A 529 43.00 14.10 2.17
N GLN A 530 43.91 15.05 2.37
CA GLN A 530 45.12 15.14 1.55
C GLN A 530 46.35 14.86 2.41
N SER A 531 47.14 13.91 1.94
CA SER A 531 48.41 13.47 2.50
C SER A 531 49.46 14.59 2.48
N ASN A 532 50.23 14.70 3.58
CA ASN A 532 51.36 15.60 3.82
C ASN A 532 51.02 17.06 4.16
N ARG A 533 50.98 17.41 5.45
CA ARG A 533 52.05 18.19 6.10
C ARG A 533 51.87 18.32 7.61
N SER A 534 53.02 18.38 8.28
CA SER A 534 53.28 18.51 9.71
C SER A 534 53.08 19.92 10.29
N SER A 535 52.96 19.96 11.62
CA SER A 535 53.22 21.05 12.59
C SER A 535 52.27 22.26 12.70
N LYS A 536 51.71 22.44 13.91
CA LYS A 536 51.32 23.72 14.56
C LYS A 536 52.55 24.67 14.73
N PRO A 537 52.46 25.97 15.11
CA PRO A 537 51.38 26.68 15.85
C PRO A 537 51.09 28.19 15.51
N SER A 538 50.12 28.76 16.25
CA SER A 538 50.07 30.12 16.88
C SER A 538 49.26 31.28 16.25
N GLY A 539 48.57 32.02 17.15
CA GLY A 539 48.11 33.44 17.06
C GLY A 539 47.05 33.79 16.02
N THR A 540 46.07 34.69 16.19
CA THR A 540 45.87 35.81 17.12
C THR A 540 44.39 36.29 16.98
N LYS A 541 43.81 36.82 18.05
CA LYS A 541 42.54 37.61 18.12
C LYS A 541 42.71 38.99 17.40
N PRO A 542 41.68 39.84 17.10
CA PRO A 542 40.63 40.26 18.06
C PRO A 542 39.24 40.73 17.51
N ALA A 543 38.20 40.78 18.36
CA ALA A 543 37.52 41.99 18.92
C ALA A 543 36.24 42.42 18.15
N ALA A 544 35.15 42.93 18.74
CA ALA A 544 34.76 43.14 20.14
C ALA A 544 33.30 43.64 20.26
N SER A 545 32.72 43.36 21.45
CA SER A 545 31.81 44.25 22.20
C SER A 545 30.35 44.37 21.73
N ARG A 546 29.33 44.54 22.58
CA ARG A 546 29.23 44.71 24.04
C ARG A 546 27.74 44.52 24.41
N ALA A 547 27.42 43.58 25.28
CA ALA A 547 26.13 43.52 25.97
C ALA A 547 26.23 44.29 27.30
N LYS A 548 25.20 45.08 27.63
CA LYS A 548 25.01 45.67 28.96
C LYS A 548 23.64 45.28 29.48
N ARG A 549 23.64 44.50 30.56
CA ARG A 549 22.47 44.15 31.38
C ARG A 549 22.04 45.35 32.22
N THR A 550 20.75 45.47 32.48
CA THR A 550 20.22 45.99 33.73
C THR A 550 19.16 45.03 34.27
N ARG A 551 19.21 44.82 35.59
CA ARG A 551 18.38 43.97 36.45
C ARG A 551 17.57 44.90 37.36
N ALA A 552 16.34 44.53 37.72
CA ALA A 552 15.69 44.67 39.04
C ALA A 552 14.17 44.38 38.87
N SER A 553 13.64 43.23 39.33
CA SER A 553 12.99 42.97 40.65
C SER A 553 11.59 43.62 40.77
N ALA A 554 10.47 43.02 41.18
CA ALA A 554 10.21 41.84 42.01
C ALA A 554 8.70 41.42 41.97
N LYS A 555 8.46 40.17 42.43
CA LYS A 555 7.28 39.63 43.16
C LYS A 555 6.02 39.12 42.42
N ALA A 556 5.56 37.99 42.99
CA ALA A 556 4.52 37.01 42.69
C ALA A 556 3.08 37.52 42.52
N ASP A 557 2.27 36.85 41.69
CA ASP A 557 1.17 35.96 42.12
C ASP A 557 0.62 35.12 40.93
N GLU A 558 0.37 33.82 41.20
CA GLU A 558 -0.29 32.72 40.45
C GLU A 558 0.04 32.42 38.95
N PRO A 559 0.21 31.12 38.55
CA PRO A 559 0.52 30.74 37.18
C PRO A 559 -0.75 30.66 36.29
N ASP A 560 -0.87 31.56 35.32
CA ASP A 560 -1.82 31.52 34.20
C ASP A 560 -1.39 30.41 33.18
N PRO A 561 -2.31 29.63 32.58
CA PRO A 561 -1.95 28.53 31.70
C PRO A 561 -1.38 29.05 30.38
N ALA A 562 -0.09 28.80 30.13
CA ALA A 562 0.60 28.90 28.84
C ALA A 562 0.09 30.03 27.89
N ALA A 563 0.42 31.28 28.19
CA ALA A 563 0.14 32.38 27.28
C ALA A 563 0.89 32.20 25.94
N PHE A 564 0.16 31.98 24.84
CA PHE A 564 0.73 32.01 23.50
C PHE A 564 1.12 33.45 23.13
N GLU A 565 2.34 33.66 22.65
CA GLU A 565 2.76 34.95 22.11
C GLU A 565 2.06 35.22 20.76
N VAL A 566 0.86 35.81 20.80
CA VAL A 566 0.15 36.25 19.60
C VAL A 566 0.68 37.62 19.17
N PRO A 567 1.02 37.85 17.88
CA PRO A 567 1.51 39.14 17.41
C PRO A 567 0.59 40.31 17.82
N SER A 568 1.16 41.38 18.39
CA SER A 568 0.37 42.50 18.93
C SER A 568 -0.47 43.23 17.87
N ALA A 569 -0.10 43.10 16.59
CA ALA A 569 -0.79 43.63 15.42
C ALA A 569 -2.16 42.97 15.14
N ALA A 570 -2.45 41.80 15.74
CA ALA A 570 -3.73 41.12 15.57
C ALA A 570 -4.84 41.79 16.41
N PRO A 571 -5.98 42.22 15.82
CA PRO A 571 -7.04 42.92 16.52
C PRO A 571 -7.80 41.99 17.48
N ALA A 572 -8.31 42.54 18.59
CA ALA A 572 -9.15 41.80 19.52
C ALA A 572 -10.45 41.34 18.84
N ALA A 573 -10.77 40.05 18.94
CA ALA A 573 -11.97 39.45 18.38
C ALA A 573 -12.34 38.19 19.17
N LYS A 574 -13.62 37.99 19.48
CA LYS A 574 -14.09 36.75 20.11
C LYS A 574 -13.95 35.57 19.13
N PRO A 575 -13.62 34.36 19.61
CA PRO A 575 -13.74 33.14 18.79
C PRO A 575 -15.19 33.00 18.32
N GLY A 576 -15.35 32.65 17.05
CA GLY A 576 -16.65 32.49 16.42
C GLY A 576 -16.51 31.89 15.03
N PHE A 577 -17.65 31.62 14.40
CA PHE A 577 -17.72 31.12 13.03
C PHE A 577 -17.28 32.21 12.04
N VAL A 578 -16.46 31.82 11.07
CA VAL A 578 -16.03 32.66 9.95
C VAL A 578 -16.44 31.97 8.65
N ASN A 579 -16.97 32.69 7.67
CA ASN A 579 -17.31 32.08 6.38
C ASN A 579 -16.06 31.42 5.76
N PRO A 580 -16.07 30.10 5.46
CA PRO A 580 -14.85 29.43 5.01
C PRO A 580 -14.34 29.95 3.65
N MET A 581 -13.05 30.26 3.56
CA MET A 581 -12.39 30.67 2.31
C MET A 581 -12.45 29.53 1.27
N LYS A 582 -12.78 29.84 0.02
CA LYS A 582 -13.05 28.85 -1.04
C LYS A 582 -11.83 28.68 -1.97
N ALA A 583 -11.46 27.44 -2.26
CA ALA A 583 -10.40 27.13 -3.22
C ALA A 583 -10.92 27.09 -4.68
N LYS A 584 -10.12 27.57 -5.63
CA LYS A 584 -10.39 27.52 -7.08
C LYS A 584 -9.93 26.18 -7.67
N LEU A 585 -10.75 25.52 -8.49
CA LEU A 585 -10.34 24.29 -9.18
C LEU A 585 -9.35 24.61 -10.30
N VAL A 586 -8.23 23.90 -10.37
CA VAL A 586 -7.19 24.06 -11.39
C VAL A 586 -6.89 22.73 -12.08
N ALA A 587 -6.50 22.79 -13.36
CA ALA A 587 -6.08 21.61 -14.12
C ALA A 587 -4.65 21.17 -13.78
N GLN A 588 -3.82 22.10 -13.31
CA GLN A 588 -2.44 21.88 -12.89
C GLN A 588 -2.19 22.67 -11.61
N LEU A 589 -1.38 22.11 -10.70
CA LEU A 589 -0.98 22.81 -9.50
C LEU A 589 0.03 23.92 -9.86
N PRO A 590 -0.03 25.09 -9.22
CA PRO A 590 0.92 26.17 -9.45
C PRO A 590 2.28 25.82 -8.86
N HIS A 591 3.37 26.30 -9.48
CA HIS A 591 4.74 26.16 -8.97
C HIS A 591 5.26 27.43 -8.31
N GLY A 592 6.29 27.29 -7.48
CA GLY A 592 7.09 28.38 -6.94
C GLY A 592 7.10 28.44 -5.41
N PRO A 593 8.12 29.09 -4.81
CA PRO A 593 8.37 29.07 -3.36
C PRO A 593 7.28 29.78 -2.54
N GLN A 594 6.46 30.61 -3.18
CA GLN A 594 5.31 31.26 -2.56
C GLN A 594 4.14 30.30 -2.30
N TRP A 595 4.15 29.11 -2.91
CA TRP A 595 3.10 28.10 -2.74
C TRP A 595 3.51 27.03 -1.73
N SER A 596 2.55 26.59 -0.95
CA SER A 596 2.65 25.37 -0.15
C SER A 596 1.50 24.44 -0.48
N TYR A 597 1.78 23.14 -0.42
CA TYR A 597 0.84 22.11 -0.81
C TYR A 597 0.38 21.33 0.42
N GLU A 598 -0.87 20.90 0.44
CA GLU A 598 -1.42 20.06 1.51
C GLU A 598 -2.39 19.03 0.91
N ILE A 599 -2.66 17.96 1.65
CA ILE A 599 -3.63 16.95 1.22
C ILE A 599 -5.01 17.59 1.14
N LYS A 600 -5.72 17.37 0.03
CA LYS A 600 -7.16 17.59 -0.01
C LYS A 600 -7.84 16.38 0.62
N PHE A 601 -8.33 16.57 1.85
CA PHE A 601 -9.08 15.56 2.57
C PHE A 601 -10.46 15.32 1.93
N ASP A 602 -10.98 14.11 2.15
CA ASP A 602 -12.30 13.66 1.69
C ASP A 602 -13.24 13.47 2.91
N GLY A 603 -13.81 14.58 3.38
CA GLY A 603 -14.55 14.66 4.63
C GLY A 603 -15.51 15.86 4.73
N TYR A 604 -15.93 16.18 5.95
CA TYR A 604 -16.78 17.34 6.23
C TYR A 604 -15.92 18.53 6.71
N ARG A 605 -15.83 19.58 5.88
CA ARG A 605 -15.20 20.83 6.31
C ARG A 605 -15.99 21.47 7.44
N CYS A 606 -15.33 21.75 8.55
CA CYS A 606 -15.92 22.33 9.74
C CYS A 606 -14.92 23.14 10.56
N GLN A 607 -15.43 24.16 11.23
CA GLN A 607 -14.66 24.98 12.15
C GLN A 607 -14.85 24.50 13.58
N ALA A 608 -13.75 24.35 14.30
CA ALA A 608 -13.76 24.08 15.73
C ALA A 608 -13.55 25.40 16.48
N VAL A 609 -14.59 25.84 17.20
CA VAL A 609 -14.59 27.07 17.99
C VAL A 609 -14.55 26.69 19.47
N LYS A 610 -13.47 27.09 20.16
CA LYS A 610 -13.33 26.95 21.61
C LYS A 610 -13.34 28.33 22.24
N ASN A 611 -14.15 28.51 23.27
CA ASN A 611 -14.20 29.72 24.09
C ASN A 611 -14.35 29.33 25.57
N GLY A 612 -13.24 29.27 26.28
CA GLY A 612 -13.16 28.74 27.64
C GLY A 612 -13.51 27.25 27.65
N SER A 613 -14.54 26.88 28.41
CA SER A 613 -15.07 25.52 28.47
C SER A 613 -16.06 25.18 27.35
N SER A 614 -16.54 26.16 26.59
CA SER A 614 -17.46 25.94 25.49
C SER A 614 -16.72 25.51 24.22
N VAL A 615 -17.21 24.47 23.55
CA VAL A 615 -16.68 23.98 22.27
C VAL A 615 -17.83 23.75 21.30
N GLU A 616 -17.71 24.33 20.12
CA GLU A 616 -18.63 24.13 19.00
C GLU A 616 -17.87 23.65 17.77
N LEU A 617 -18.35 22.56 17.18
CA LEU A 617 -17.92 22.07 15.88
C LEU A 617 -18.99 22.45 14.86
N LEU A 618 -18.67 23.39 13.98
CA LEU A 618 -19.62 24.01 13.07
C LEU A 618 -19.29 23.64 11.63
N SER A 619 -20.26 23.11 10.89
CA SER A 619 -20.15 22.86 9.45
C SER A 619 -19.83 24.15 8.67
N ARG A 620 -19.52 24.01 7.38
CA ARG A 620 -19.27 25.13 6.48
C ARG A 620 -20.40 26.18 6.38
N ASN A 621 -21.61 25.84 6.81
CA ASN A 621 -22.79 26.73 6.81
C ASN A 621 -23.27 27.04 8.25
N ALA A 622 -22.37 26.91 9.24
CA ALA A 622 -22.64 27.14 10.66
C ALA A 622 -23.64 26.18 11.35
N ASN A 623 -24.07 25.10 10.68
CA ASN A 623 -24.84 24.03 11.35
C ASN A 623 -23.94 23.28 12.35
N SER A 624 -24.46 22.95 13.53
CA SER A 624 -23.71 22.20 14.55
C SER A 624 -23.50 20.74 14.13
N PHE A 625 -22.27 20.25 14.31
CA PHE A 625 -21.87 18.85 14.22
C PHE A 625 -21.51 18.24 15.59
N ASN A 626 -21.90 18.90 16.68
CA ASN A 626 -21.53 18.45 18.03
C ASN A 626 -22.07 17.05 18.35
N SER A 627 -23.31 16.77 17.95
CA SER A 627 -23.95 15.45 18.13
C SER A 627 -23.39 14.39 17.19
N ASP A 628 -22.93 14.79 16.00
CA ASP A 628 -22.41 13.90 14.98
C ASP A 628 -20.99 13.43 15.30
N PHE A 629 -20.14 14.29 15.88
CA PHE A 629 -18.74 14.01 16.20
C PHE A 629 -18.35 14.42 17.64
N PRO A 630 -19.00 13.84 18.67
CA PRO A 630 -18.80 14.27 20.06
C PRO A 630 -17.37 13.99 20.59
N GLU A 631 -16.67 13.00 20.04
CA GLU A 631 -15.26 12.71 20.34
C GLU A 631 -14.31 13.82 19.88
N VAL A 632 -14.57 14.44 18.72
CA VAL A 632 -13.79 15.57 18.22
C VAL A 632 -14.02 16.80 19.09
N VAL A 633 -15.28 17.08 19.48
CA VAL A 633 -15.61 18.18 20.40
C VAL A 633 -14.86 18.05 21.72
N ARG A 634 -14.83 16.85 22.32
CA ARG A 634 -14.07 16.61 23.56
C ARG A 634 -12.57 16.79 23.37
N ALA A 635 -12.02 16.33 22.25
CA ALA A 635 -10.60 16.47 21.94
C ALA A 635 -10.22 17.95 21.78
N VAL A 636 -11.00 18.74 21.03
CA VAL A 636 -10.80 20.20 20.87
C VAL A 636 -10.84 20.91 22.23
N GLY A 637 -11.73 20.50 23.13
CA GLY A 637 -11.81 21.05 24.48
C GLY A 637 -10.50 20.92 25.28
N ARG A 638 -9.66 19.94 24.97
CA ARG A 638 -8.35 19.70 25.62
C ARG A 638 -7.19 20.46 24.98
N LEU A 639 -7.42 21.23 23.92
CA LEU A 639 -6.37 22.05 23.33
C LEU A 639 -5.76 22.98 24.39
N PRO A 640 -4.44 23.20 24.37
CA PRO A 640 -3.71 23.95 25.39
C PRO A 640 -3.93 25.48 25.33
N CYS A 641 -5.05 25.94 24.77
CA CYS A 641 -5.44 27.35 24.65
C CYS A 641 -6.86 27.56 25.20
N ALA A 642 -7.16 28.74 25.74
CA ALA A 642 -8.48 29.06 26.27
C ALA A 642 -9.46 29.44 25.15
N LYS A 643 -8.98 30.11 24.09
CA LYS A 643 -9.81 30.65 23.01
C LYS A 643 -9.17 30.36 21.65
N VAL A 644 -9.88 29.65 20.76
CA VAL A 644 -9.38 29.37 19.41
C VAL A 644 -10.53 29.17 18.41
N THR A 645 -10.33 29.60 17.17
CA THR A 645 -11.14 29.18 16.02
C THR A 645 -10.21 28.49 15.01
N LEU A 646 -10.45 27.21 14.76
CA LEU A 646 -9.71 26.41 13.77
C LEU A 646 -10.56 26.18 12.53
N ASP A 647 -9.94 26.21 11.35
CA ASP A 647 -10.55 25.75 10.09
C ASP A 647 -9.91 24.40 9.71
N GLY A 648 -10.75 23.41 9.46
CA GLY A 648 -10.32 22.03 9.34
C GLY A 648 -11.37 21.12 8.73
N GLU A 649 -11.08 19.83 8.75
CA GLU A 649 -11.93 18.81 8.18
C GLU A 649 -12.04 17.58 9.08
N VAL A 650 -13.27 17.09 9.25
CA VAL A 650 -13.54 15.80 9.90
C VAL A 650 -13.47 14.69 8.87
N VAL A 651 -12.64 13.69 9.15
CA VAL A 651 -12.34 12.59 8.23
C VAL A 651 -12.51 11.26 8.97
N ALA A 652 -13.19 10.29 8.33
CA ALA A 652 -13.23 8.92 8.82
C ALA A 652 -12.03 8.15 8.26
N VAL A 653 -11.28 7.51 9.16
CA VAL A 653 -10.15 6.67 8.84
C VAL A 653 -10.52 5.22 9.14
N GLU A 654 -10.46 4.38 8.11
CA GLU A 654 -10.68 2.94 8.24
C GLU A 654 -9.47 2.26 8.90
N PRO A 655 -9.61 1.02 9.44
CA PRO A 655 -8.49 0.29 10.02
C PRO A 655 -7.29 0.14 9.09
N SER A 656 -7.50 0.17 7.77
CA SER A 656 -6.48 0.11 6.72
C SER A 656 -5.60 1.37 6.66
N GLY A 657 -5.99 2.47 7.32
CA GLY A 657 -5.41 3.80 7.18
C GLY A 657 -6.01 4.63 6.05
N LYS A 658 -6.98 4.08 5.30
CA LYS A 658 -7.66 4.77 4.20
C LYS A 658 -8.69 5.77 4.74
N MET A 659 -8.71 6.98 4.17
CA MET A 659 -9.74 7.98 4.40
C MET A 659 -10.97 7.68 3.55
N SER A 660 -12.16 7.71 4.15
CA SER A 660 -13.39 7.24 3.51
C SER A 660 -14.57 8.14 3.84
N PHE A 661 -14.99 9.00 2.91
CA PHE A 661 -16.20 9.81 3.09
C PHE A 661 -17.45 8.95 3.27
N GLN A 662 -17.52 7.79 2.63
CA GLN A 662 -18.63 6.87 2.80
C GLN A 662 -18.72 6.33 4.24
N ALA A 663 -17.59 6.15 4.93
CA ALA A 663 -17.55 5.72 6.32
C ALA A 663 -18.10 6.80 7.29
N LEU A 664 -17.96 8.09 6.97
CA LEU A 664 -18.59 9.19 7.74
C LEU A 664 -20.12 9.10 7.73
N GLN A 665 -20.70 8.37 6.78
CA GLN A 665 -22.15 8.24 6.63
C GLN A 665 -22.75 7.12 7.52
N GLY A 666 -21.96 6.39 8.31
CA GLY A 666 -22.43 5.23 9.08
C GLY A 666 -21.67 4.98 10.39
N SER A 667 -21.04 6.01 10.95
CA SER A 667 -20.07 5.95 12.07
C SER A 667 -20.61 5.33 13.37
N SER A 668 -21.91 5.05 13.48
CA SER A 668 -22.49 4.42 14.67
C SER A 668 -22.42 2.88 14.71
N SER A 669 -21.91 2.19 13.67
CA SER A 669 -22.12 0.72 13.55
C SER A 669 -20.99 -0.14 12.95
N HIS A 670 -19.79 0.41 12.68
CA HIS A 670 -18.68 -0.37 12.12
C HIS A 670 -17.49 -0.43 13.08
N SER A 671 -17.09 -1.63 13.51
CA SER A 671 -15.95 -1.86 14.40
C SER A 671 -14.64 -1.41 13.75
N GLY A 672 -14.01 -0.36 14.31
CA GLY A 672 -12.64 0.05 13.97
C GLY A 672 -12.48 1.28 13.08
N ILE A 673 -13.56 1.98 12.71
CA ILE A 673 -13.47 3.30 12.06
C ILE A 673 -13.22 4.36 13.13
N THR A 674 -12.22 5.21 12.93
CA THR A 674 -11.90 6.33 13.81
C THR A 674 -12.16 7.67 13.12
N ILE A 675 -12.73 8.62 13.86
CA ILE A 675 -13.03 9.97 13.36
C ILE A 675 -11.90 10.91 13.80
N HIS A 676 -11.26 11.53 12.82
CA HIS A 676 -10.14 12.45 13.03
C HIS A 676 -10.52 13.86 12.59
N TYR A 677 -9.91 14.88 13.20
CA TYR A 677 -10.01 16.28 12.80
C TYR A 677 -8.65 16.79 12.35
N TYR A 678 -8.56 17.16 11.07
CA TYR A 678 -7.36 17.76 10.48
C TYR A 678 -7.55 19.28 10.37
N ALA A 679 -6.87 20.04 11.22
CA ALA A 679 -6.85 21.50 11.15
C ALA A 679 -5.78 21.97 10.17
N PHE A 680 -6.16 22.84 9.23
CA PHE A 680 -5.25 23.38 8.21
C PHE A 680 -5.09 24.90 8.26
N ASP A 681 -5.89 25.60 9.08
CA ASP A 681 -5.72 27.03 9.36
C ASP A 681 -6.23 27.39 10.78
N ILE A 682 -5.76 28.52 11.31
CA ILE A 682 -6.17 29.10 12.60
C ILE A 682 -6.63 30.54 12.38
N LEU A 683 -7.88 30.81 12.72
CA LEU A 683 -8.55 32.07 12.40
C LEU A 683 -8.57 33.03 13.60
N ASN A 684 -8.55 32.47 14.80
CA ASN A 684 -8.51 33.19 16.07
C ASN A 684 -7.68 32.42 17.09
N LEU A 685 -6.89 33.11 17.90
CA LEU A 685 -6.16 32.55 19.03
C LEU A 685 -6.15 33.56 20.18
N GLU A 686 -6.45 33.09 21.39
CA GLU A 686 -6.48 33.89 22.63
C GLU A 686 -7.27 35.21 22.52
N GLY A 687 -8.37 35.18 21.76
CA GLY A 687 -9.25 36.34 21.59
C GLY A 687 -8.71 37.39 20.63
N ARG A 688 -7.79 37.04 19.73
CA ARG A 688 -7.30 37.89 18.65
C ARG A 688 -7.57 37.25 17.28
N SER A 689 -8.03 38.07 16.33
CA SER A 689 -8.27 37.65 14.95
C SER A 689 -6.97 37.57 14.17
N LEU A 690 -6.72 36.44 13.53
CA LEU A 690 -5.52 36.18 12.74
C LEU A 690 -5.74 36.35 11.24
N LEU A 691 -6.96 36.68 10.79
CA LEU A 691 -7.33 36.70 9.37
C LEU A 691 -6.43 37.60 8.50
N LYS A 692 -5.90 38.69 9.09
CA LYS A 692 -5.02 39.66 8.42
C LYS A 692 -3.53 39.33 8.52
N LEU A 693 -3.16 38.22 9.16
CA LEU A 693 -1.77 37.73 9.15
C LEU A 693 -1.56 36.84 7.92
N PRO A 694 -0.36 36.79 7.32
CA PRO A 694 -0.03 35.84 6.27
C PRO A 694 -0.25 34.38 6.71
N LEU A 695 -0.56 33.49 5.76
CA LEU A 695 -0.79 32.07 6.03
C LEU A 695 0.42 31.41 6.72
N SER A 696 1.65 31.80 6.37
CA SER A 696 2.86 31.30 7.01
C SER A 696 2.88 31.54 8.53
N GLU A 697 2.51 32.74 8.97
CA GLU A 697 2.43 33.10 10.40
C GLU A 697 1.29 32.37 11.11
N ARG A 698 0.11 32.30 10.48
CA ARG A 698 -1.03 31.55 11.05
C ARG A 698 -0.67 30.08 11.24
N ARG A 699 0.01 29.47 10.27
CA ARG A 699 0.42 28.06 10.37
C ARG A 699 1.43 27.80 11.47
N GLU A 700 2.36 28.72 11.72
CA GLU A 700 3.30 28.54 12.83
C GLU A 700 2.58 28.61 14.18
N LEU A 701 1.62 29.52 14.35
CA LEU A 701 0.75 29.56 15.54
C LEU A 701 -0.09 28.27 15.68
N LEU A 702 -0.67 27.78 14.58
CA LEU A 702 -1.41 26.52 14.57
C LEU A 702 -0.53 25.34 15.00
N LYS A 703 0.70 25.28 14.49
CA LYS A 703 1.69 24.26 14.85
C LYS A 703 2.05 24.30 16.34
N GLN A 704 2.19 25.49 16.92
CA GLN A 704 2.44 25.67 18.35
C GLN A 704 1.26 25.19 19.21
N VAL A 705 0.03 25.54 18.84
CA VAL A 705 -1.19 25.06 19.54
C VAL A 705 -1.26 23.53 19.50
N PHE A 706 -0.95 22.92 18.35
CA PHE A 706 -0.98 21.46 18.21
C PHE A 706 0.22 20.75 18.84
N ALA A 707 1.37 21.42 19.01
CA ALA A 707 2.52 20.86 19.72
C ALA A 707 2.24 20.62 21.22
N GLY A 708 1.32 21.38 21.81
CA GLY A 708 0.91 21.21 23.20
C GLY A 708 -0.24 20.22 23.43
N THR A 709 -0.71 19.51 22.39
CA THR A 709 -1.68 18.41 22.54
C THR A 709 -1.10 17.08 22.09
N SER A 710 -1.50 16.00 22.76
CA SER A 710 -1.20 14.62 22.36
C SER A 710 -2.46 13.84 22.01
N ASP A 711 -3.61 14.52 21.85
CA ASP A 711 -4.88 13.87 21.54
C ASP A 711 -4.81 13.23 20.13
N PRO A 712 -4.96 11.90 20.00
CA PRO A 712 -4.76 11.19 18.75
C PRO A 712 -5.83 11.50 17.69
N LEU A 713 -6.93 12.18 18.07
CA LEU A 713 -7.99 12.57 17.15
C LEU A 713 -7.72 13.91 16.46
N LEU A 714 -6.81 14.73 16.99
CA LEU A 714 -6.49 16.05 16.44
C LEU A 714 -5.18 16.03 15.66
N HIS A 715 -5.21 16.54 14.43
CA HIS A 715 -4.07 16.55 13.53
C HIS A 715 -3.84 17.94 12.96
N PHE A 716 -2.59 18.40 12.97
CA PHE A 716 -2.16 19.55 12.19
C PHE A 716 -1.86 19.09 10.76
N SER A 717 -2.55 19.69 9.79
CA SER A 717 -2.28 19.49 8.36
C SER A 717 -1.16 20.41 7.90
N GLY A 718 0.08 19.92 8.02
CA GLY A 718 1.27 20.64 7.57
C GLY A 718 1.47 20.66 6.05
N PRO A 719 2.32 21.57 5.54
CA PRO A 719 2.70 21.56 4.13
C PRO A 719 3.47 20.29 3.76
N LEU A 720 3.26 19.81 2.54
CA LEU A 720 3.98 18.71 1.93
C LEU A 720 5.21 19.27 1.20
N GLU A 721 6.37 18.66 1.45
CA GLU A 721 7.65 19.05 0.84
C GLU A 721 7.97 18.10 -0.31
N ALA A 722 7.43 18.40 -1.49
CA ALA A 722 7.75 17.75 -2.76
C ALA A 722 7.24 18.62 -3.93
N GLU A 723 7.72 18.31 -5.14
CA GLU A 723 7.25 18.99 -6.35
C GLU A 723 5.78 18.62 -6.66
N PRO A 724 4.99 19.52 -7.29
CA PRO A 724 3.57 19.29 -7.53
C PRO A 724 3.24 17.98 -8.26
N GLU A 725 4.07 17.56 -9.21
CA GLU A 725 3.91 16.32 -9.97
C GLU A 725 4.00 15.09 -9.06
N GLU A 726 5.00 15.05 -8.18
CA GLU A 726 5.21 13.96 -7.23
C GLU A 726 4.07 13.90 -6.21
N LEU A 727 3.57 15.06 -5.78
CA LEU A 727 2.41 15.15 -4.88
C LEU A 727 1.14 14.63 -5.54
N ILE A 728 0.93 14.94 -6.82
CA ILE A 728 -0.20 14.45 -7.59
C ILE A 728 -0.12 12.93 -7.75
N GLU A 729 1.06 12.38 -8.07
CA GLU A 729 1.27 10.95 -8.19
C GLU A 729 1.03 10.24 -6.85
N ALA A 730 1.65 10.73 -5.77
CA ALA A 730 1.46 10.18 -4.44
C ALA A 730 0.01 10.27 -3.94
N ALA A 731 -0.71 11.35 -4.29
CA ALA A 731 -2.12 11.48 -3.97
C ALA A 731 -2.99 10.47 -4.72
N ARG A 732 -2.69 10.19 -6.00
CA ARG A 732 -3.36 9.14 -6.78
C ARG A 732 -3.10 7.75 -6.19
N ASP A 733 -1.85 7.43 -5.90
CA ASP A 733 -1.43 6.12 -5.39
C ASP A 733 -2.05 5.81 -4.02
N LYS A 734 -2.15 6.82 -3.15
CA LYS A 734 -2.76 6.70 -1.82
C LYS A 734 -4.28 6.85 -1.85
N GLY A 735 -4.87 7.16 -3.00
CA GLY A 735 -6.30 7.37 -3.17
C GLY A 735 -6.85 8.56 -2.38
N PHE A 736 -6.04 9.61 -2.19
CA PHE A 736 -6.51 10.88 -1.64
C PHE A 736 -7.33 11.63 -2.69
N GLU A 737 -8.33 12.43 -2.26
CA GLU A 737 -9.19 13.19 -3.19
C GLU A 737 -8.39 14.18 -4.06
N GLY A 738 -7.30 14.73 -3.53
CA GLY A 738 -6.57 15.76 -4.24
C GLY A 738 -5.45 16.41 -3.44
N ILE A 739 -5.00 17.54 -3.95
CA ILE A 739 -4.03 18.43 -3.33
C ILE A 739 -4.61 19.85 -3.31
N ILE A 740 -4.43 20.56 -2.20
CA ILE A 740 -4.68 22.00 -2.11
C ILE A 740 -3.32 22.71 -2.18
N ALA A 741 -3.18 23.71 -3.04
CA ALA A 741 -2.06 24.65 -2.99
C ALA A 741 -2.54 25.98 -2.42
N LYS A 742 -1.78 26.52 -1.48
CA LYS A 742 -2.06 27.80 -0.81
C LYS A 742 -0.87 28.72 -0.92
N ARG A 743 -1.11 29.99 -1.19
CA ARG A 743 -0.08 31.03 -1.13
C ARG A 743 0.32 31.32 0.32
N ASN A 744 1.60 31.23 0.63
CA ASN A 744 2.15 31.44 1.97
C ASN A 744 1.98 32.88 2.46
N ASP A 745 1.96 33.85 1.54
CA ASP A 745 1.75 35.27 1.80
C ASP A 745 0.26 35.67 1.83
N SER A 746 -0.66 34.73 1.66
CA SER A 746 -2.10 35.05 1.57
C SER A 746 -2.75 35.32 2.93
N TYR A 747 -3.59 36.35 2.96
CA TYR A 747 -4.54 36.58 4.04
C TYR A 747 -5.73 35.62 3.94
N TYR A 748 -6.44 35.44 5.04
CA TYR A 748 -7.69 34.68 5.02
C TYR A 748 -8.82 35.61 4.58
N GLU A 749 -9.48 35.28 3.48
CA GLU A 749 -10.56 36.07 2.88
C GLU A 749 -11.89 35.30 3.02
N PRO A 750 -12.71 35.61 4.05
CA PRO A 750 -13.89 34.83 4.36
C PRO A 750 -14.90 34.75 3.22
N GLY A 751 -15.26 33.54 2.80
CA GLY A 751 -16.27 33.29 1.77
C GLY A 751 -15.81 33.50 0.31
N ASP A 752 -14.67 34.18 0.10
CA ASP A 752 -14.16 34.52 -1.22
C ASP A 752 -13.42 33.38 -1.91
N ARG A 753 -13.32 33.48 -3.24
CA ARG A 753 -12.53 32.60 -4.11
C ARG A 753 -11.46 33.43 -4.83
N SER A 754 -10.52 33.97 -4.08
CA SER A 754 -9.47 34.87 -4.60
C SER A 754 -8.45 34.19 -5.51
N GLY A 755 -8.35 32.86 -5.46
CA GLY A 755 -7.35 32.09 -6.20
C GLY A 755 -6.01 31.96 -5.47
N CYS A 756 -5.86 32.58 -4.29
CA CYS A 756 -4.73 32.33 -3.39
C CYS A 756 -4.73 30.89 -2.84
N TRP A 757 -5.89 30.25 -2.83
CA TRP A 757 -6.07 28.82 -2.53
C TRP A 757 -6.63 28.15 -3.79
N VAL A 758 -5.94 27.12 -4.27
CA VAL A 758 -6.35 26.33 -5.43
C VAL A 758 -6.40 24.85 -5.07
N LYS A 759 -7.28 24.11 -5.74
CA LYS A 759 -7.48 22.68 -5.54
C LYS A 759 -7.27 21.93 -6.84
N PHE A 760 -6.53 20.83 -6.76
CA PHE A 760 -6.41 19.82 -7.81
C PHE A 760 -7.10 18.54 -7.30
N LYS A 761 -7.88 17.88 -8.15
CA LYS A 761 -8.53 16.60 -7.81
C LYS A 761 -7.87 15.47 -8.60
N THR A 762 -7.57 14.37 -7.90
CA THR A 762 -6.99 13.16 -8.51
C THR A 762 -8.04 12.35 -9.27
N ASN A 763 -9.26 12.30 -8.74
CA ASN A 763 -10.41 11.60 -9.32
C ASN A 763 -11.49 12.60 -9.75
N GLN A 764 -12.28 12.19 -10.75
CA GLN A 764 -13.44 12.97 -11.18
C GLN A 764 -14.60 12.74 -10.21
N GLU A 765 -14.72 13.62 -9.23
CA GLU A 765 -15.82 13.61 -8.28
C GLU A 765 -16.36 15.00 -7.99
N GLN A 766 -17.68 15.08 -7.79
CA GLN A 766 -18.37 16.34 -7.52
C GLN A 766 -19.67 16.09 -6.77
N GLU A 767 -20.20 17.15 -6.20
CA GLU A 767 -21.56 17.17 -5.68
C GLU A 767 -22.58 17.36 -6.80
N PHE A 768 -23.71 16.67 -6.65
CA PHE A 768 -24.88 16.74 -7.50
C PHE A 768 -26.13 16.77 -6.62
N VAL A 769 -27.20 17.39 -7.11
CA VAL A 769 -28.48 17.43 -6.40
C VAL A 769 -29.35 16.26 -6.85
N ILE A 770 -29.98 15.58 -5.91
CA ILE A 770 -30.91 14.48 -6.17
C ILE A 770 -32.24 15.09 -6.64
N GLY A 771 -32.65 14.73 -7.86
CA GLY A 771 -33.97 15.07 -8.40
C GLY A 771 -34.97 13.91 -8.38
N GLY A 772 -34.52 12.70 -8.04
CA GLY A 772 -35.41 11.55 -7.92
C GLY A 772 -34.69 10.21 -7.84
N TRP A 773 -35.47 9.14 -7.80
CA TRP A 773 -34.97 7.77 -7.84
C TRP A 773 -35.95 6.83 -8.53
N ARG A 774 -35.44 5.68 -9.00
CA ARG A 774 -36.26 4.62 -9.60
C ARG A 774 -36.57 3.54 -8.56
N ARG A 775 -37.86 3.33 -8.28
CA ARG A 775 -38.33 2.33 -7.33
C ARG A 775 -38.00 0.92 -7.82
N THR A 776 -37.74 0.04 -6.86
CA THR A 776 -37.82 -1.41 -7.09
C THR A 776 -39.24 -1.91 -6.81
N SER A 777 -39.46 -3.23 -6.85
CA SER A 777 -40.72 -3.84 -6.41
C SER A 777 -41.09 -3.52 -4.96
N THR A 778 -40.13 -3.06 -4.14
CA THR A 778 -40.35 -2.65 -2.74
C THR A 778 -40.27 -1.15 -2.60
N ALA A 779 -41.26 -0.52 -1.96
CA ALA A 779 -41.32 0.94 -1.76
C ALA A 779 -40.17 1.50 -0.88
N LYS A 780 -39.48 0.65 -0.13
CA LYS A 780 -38.33 0.98 0.74
C LYS A 780 -36.97 0.87 0.04
N ASP A 781 -36.93 0.55 -1.25
CA ASP A 781 -35.69 0.34 -1.99
C ASP A 781 -35.75 0.92 -3.41
N PHE A 782 -34.59 1.29 -3.93
CA PHE A 782 -34.41 1.86 -5.27
C PHE A 782 -33.17 1.26 -5.97
N ASP A 783 -33.18 1.24 -7.30
CA ASP A 783 -32.06 0.70 -8.09
C ASP A 783 -31.27 1.77 -8.87
N ALA A 784 -31.77 3.01 -8.88
CA ALA A 784 -31.07 4.15 -9.46
C ALA A 784 -31.47 5.49 -8.84
N LEU A 785 -30.53 6.44 -8.77
CA LEU A 785 -30.78 7.85 -8.50
C LEU A 785 -30.73 8.68 -9.79
N TYR A 786 -31.55 9.72 -9.87
CA TYR A 786 -31.46 10.76 -10.88
C TYR A 786 -30.86 12.01 -10.24
N VAL A 787 -29.74 12.47 -10.81
CA VAL A 787 -28.99 13.60 -10.26
C VAL A 787 -28.82 14.69 -11.31
N GLY A 788 -28.71 15.93 -10.83
CA GLY A 788 -28.58 17.11 -11.66
C GLY A 788 -27.74 18.21 -11.03
N LEU A 789 -27.62 19.33 -11.75
CA LEU A 789 -26.93 20.55 -11.34
C LEU A 789 -27.78 21.77 -11.64
N PHE A 790 -27.56 22.86 -10.90
CA PHE A 790 -28.11 24.16 -11.27
C PHE A 790 -27.23 24.82 -12.33
N ASP A 791 -27.86 25.44 -13.34
CA ASP A 791 -27.19 26.32 -14.29
C ASP A 791 -27.05 27.74 -13.72
N ASP A 792 -26.47 28.66 -14.51
CA ASP A 792 -26.25 30.04 -14.10
C ASP A 792 -27.53 30.87 -13.99
N GLU A 793 -28.61 30.43 -14.64
CA GLU A 793 -29.95 31.01 -14.55
C GLU A 793 -30.75 30.42 -13.36
N GLY A 794 -30.17 29.47 -12.61
CA GLY A 794 -30.82 28.82 -11.46
C GLY A 794 -31.82 27.72 -11.84
N ARG A 795 -31.78 27.21 -13.09
CA ARG A 795 -32.61 26.09 -13.55
C ARG A 795 -31.93 24.76 -13.22
N PHE A 796 -32.73 23.77 -12.81
CA PHE A 796 -32.22 22.47 -12.41
C PHE A 796 -32.15 21.51 -13.61
N LYS A 797 -30.93 21.18 -14.05
CA LYS A 797 -30.66 20.36 -15.24
C LYS A 797 -30.32 18.92 -14.85
N TYR A 798 -30.92 17.96 -15.56
CA TYR A 798 -30.57 16.55 -15.42
C TYR A 798 -29.15 16.29 -15.94
N VAL A 799 -28.38 15.49 -15.21
CA VAL A 799 -27.01 15.14 -15.57
C VAL A 799 -26.82 13.63 -15.73
N ALA A 800 -27.29 12.82 -14.79
CA ALA A 800 -26.99 11.38 -14.82
C ALA A 800 -27.98 10.50 -14.07
N LYS A 801 -28.01 9.22 -14.50
CA LYS A 801 -28.62 8.11 -13.76
C LYS A 801 -27.53 7.31 -13.03
N VAL A 802 -27.54 7.33 -11.71
CA VAL A 802 -26.54 6.66 -10.86
C VAL A 802 -27.08 5.30 -10.40
N ARG A 803 -26.40 4.20 -10.75
CA ARG A 803 -26.83 2.81 -10.42
C ARG A 803 -25.92 2.10 -9.42
N GLY A 804 -24.77 2.67 -9.09
CA GLY A 804 -23.75 2.05 -8.24
C GLY A 804 -23.41 2.89 -7.01
N GLY A 805 -22.76 2.26 -6.02
CA GLY A 805 -22.27 2.93 -4.81
C GLY A 805 -23.24 2.90 -3.61
N PHE A 806 -24.36 2.19 -3.73
CA PHE A 806 -25.37 2.11 -2.67
C PHE A 806 -25.12 0.94 -1.71
N THR A 807 -25.28 1.20 -0.42
CA THR A 807 -25.44 0.18 0.64
C THR A 807 -26.87 0.23 1.18
N PRO A 808 -27.40 -0.82 1.84
CA PRO A 808 -28.74 -0.78 2.43
C PRO A 808 -28.97 0.44 3.32
N LEU A 809 -27.98 0.78 4.14
CA LEU A 809 -28.02 1.96 5.01
C LEU A 809 -28.04 3.27 4.21
N SER A 810 -27.20 3.40 3.17
CA SER A 810 -27.15 4.64 2.39
C SER A 810 -28.47 4.89 1.65
N LYS A 811 -29.12 3.83 1.14
CA LYS A 811 -30.43 3.96 0.48
C LYS A 811 -31.50 4.44 1.44
N GLN A 812 -31.54 3.88 2.65
CA GLN A 812 -32.47 4.33 3.68
C GLN A 812 -32.26 5.80 4.03
N ARG A 813 -31.00 6.24 4.20
CA ARG A 813 -30.69 7.66 4.51
C ARG A 813 -31.10 8.59 3.38
N ILE A 814 -30.90 8.21 2.11
CA ILE A 814 -31.35 9.00 0.96
C ILE A 814 -32.87 9.15 0.97
N ILE A 815 -33.60 8.05 1.14
CA ILE A 815 -35.07 8.06 1.18
C ILE A 815 -35.56 8.96 2.32
N THR A 816 -34.98 8.82 3.51
CA THR A 816 -35.32 9.65 4.68
C THR A 816 -35.04 11.13 4.43
N ALA A 817 -33.85 11.47 3.91
CA ALA A 817 -33.48 12.86 3.63
C ALA A 817 -34.36 13.50 2.55
N ALA A 818 -34.83 12.71 1.58
CA ALA A 818 -35.66 13.19 0.49
C ALA A 818 -37.17 13.13 0.77
N ALA A 819 -37.61 12.50 1.87
CA ALA A 819 -39.01 12.20 2.14
C ALA A 819 -39.89 13.47 2.17
N SER A 820 -39.43 14.54 2.82
CA SER A 820 -40.13 15.84 2.88
C SER A 820 -40.10 16.64 1.57
N HIS A 821 -39.30 16.20 0.60
CA HIS A 821 -39.08 16.87 -0.68
C HIS A 821 -39.71 16.13 -1.86
N VAL A 822 -40.40 15.00 -1.63
CA VAL A 822 -41.07 14.25 -2.68
C VAL A 822 -42.13 15.12 -3.37
N THR A 823 -42.18 15.08 -4.69
CA THR A 823 -43.10 15.84 -5.53
C THR A 823 -43.71 14.97 -6.64
N ARG A 824 -44.83 15.42 -7.21
CA ARG A 824 -45.46 14.79 -8.38
C ARG A 824 -44.88 15.31 -9.70
N GLU A 825 -44.26 16.48 -9.67
CA GLU A 825 -43.69 17.14 -10.85
C GLU A 825 -42.24 16.69 -11.09
N ILE A 826 -41.86 16.58 -12.37
CA ILE A 826 -40.46 16.32 -12.75
C ILE A 826 -39.65 17.60 -12.46
N PRO A 827 -38.62 17.56 -11.61
CA PRO A 827 -37.93 18.77 -11.17
C PRO A 827 -36.92 19.32 -12.20
N PHE A 828 -36.67 18.56 -13.28
CA PHE A 828 -35.64 18.86 -14.26
C PHE A 828 -36.21 19.68 -15.43
N TYR A 829 -35.55 20.80 -15.76
CA TYR A 829 -35.98 21.75 -16.80
C TYR A 829 -36.00 21.17 -18.23
N GLU A 830 -35.15 20.19 -18.56
CA GLU A 830 -35.06 19.57 -19.90
C GLU A 830 -34.69 18.08 -19.82
N LEU A 831 -35.56 17.27 -19.22
CA LEU A 831 -35.33 15.82 -19.12
C LEU A 831 -35.60 15.12 -20.47
N LYS A 832 -34.55 14.64 -21.14
CA LYS A 832 -34.69 13.85 -22.37
C LYS A 832 -35.27 12.46 -22.08
N ILE A 833 -36.41 12.15 -22.71
CA ILE A 833 -37.04 10.83 -22.68
C ILE A 833 -36.60 10.04 -23.93
N THR A 834 -35.87 8.94 -23.75
CA THR A 834 -35.30 8.15 -24.85
C THR A 834 -36.05 6.83 -25.07
N LYS A 835 -36.25 6.44 -26.34
CA LYS A 835 -36.89 5.16 -26.72
C LYS A 835 -35.94 3.95 -26.63
N VAL A 836 -34.64 4.17 -26.43
CA VAL A 836 -33.59 3.13 -26.56
C VAL A 836 -32.83 2.99 -25.24
N LYS A 837 -32.65 1.76 -24.73
CA LYS A 837 -31.94 1.43 -23.46
C LYS A 837 -30.42 1.73 -23.43
N ARG A 838 -29.85 2.34 -24.47
CA ARG A 838 -28.41 2.14 -24.78
C ARG A 838 -27.41 3.08 -24.14
N ASN A 839 -27.78 4.28 -23.68
CA ASN A 839 -26.82 5.23 -23.12
C ASN A 839 -27.28 5.74 -21.75
N ASN A 840 -26.36 6.05 -20.83
CA ASN A 840 -26.65 6.71 -19.54
C ASN A 840 -27.18 8.15 -19.68
N GLU A 841 -27.61 8.54 -20.88
CA GLU A 841 -28.11 9.86 -21.25
C GLU A 841 -29.64 9.82 -21.29
N GLY A 842 -30.27 10.35 -20.24
CA GLY A 842 -31.72 10.48 -20.12
C GLY A 842 -32.40 9.31 -19.39
N ILE A 843 -33.73 9.32 -19.44
CA ILE A 843 -34.59 8.27 -18.87
C ILE A 843 -35.52 7.70 -19.95
N ASN A 844 -35.95 6.45 -19.82
CA ASN A 844 -36.94 5.86 -20.74
C ASN A 844 -38.35 5.86 -20.14
N GLU A 845 -39.35 5.37 -20.89
CA GLU A 845 -40.74 5.32 -20.42
C GLU A 845 -40.95 4.41 -19.19
N ASP A 846 -40.20 3.31 -19.08
CA ASP A 846 -40.23 2.42 -17.92
C ASP A 846 -39.64 3.10 -16.67
N ASP A 847 -38.55 3.84 -16.85
CA ASP A 847 -37.96 4.67 -15.80
C ASP A 847 -39.00 5.69 -15.31
N LEU A 848 -39.69 6.38 -16.21
CA LEU A 848 -40.72 7.38 -15.89
C LEU A 848 -41.85 6.80 -15.02
N LYS A 849 -42.39 5.63 -15.40
CA LYS A 849 -43.47 4.96 -14.65
C LYS A 849 -43.05 4.56 -13.24
N ASN A 850 -41.77 4.21 -13.05
CA ASN A 850 -41.24 3.70 -11.79
C ASN A 850 -40.47 4.76 -10.98
N SER A 851 -40.60 6.05 -11.32
CA SER A 851 -39.83 7.12 -10.67
C SER A 851 -40.54 7.75 -9.47
N VAL A 852 -39.75 8.16 -8.48
CA VAL A 852 -40.12 9.15 -7.46
C VAL A 852 -39.35 10.42 -7.73
N TRP A 853 -40.05 11.53 -7.80
CA TRP A 853 -39.46 12.83 -8.02
C TRP A 853 -39.26 13.58 -6.71
N VAL A 854 -38.19 14.36 -6.63
CA VAL A 854 -37.76 15.06 -5.43
C VAL A 854 -37.42 16.50 -5.82
N LYS A 855 -37.95 17.46 -5.08
CA LYS A 855 -37.56 18.87 -5.22
C LYS A 855 -36.05 18.99 -4.97
N PRO A 856 -35.31 19.83 -5.73
CA PRO A 856 -33.85 19.89 -5.67
C PRO A 856 -33.37 20.51 -4.35
N ALA A 857 -33.25 19.67 -3.32
CA ALA A 857 -32.90 20.06 -1.96
C ALA A 857 -31.82 19.14 -1.34
N VAL A 858 -31.74 17.88 -1.77
CA VAL A 858 -30.81 16.90 -1.21
C VAL A 858 -29.57 16.80 -2.08
N VAL A 859 -28.39 17.00 -1.50
CA VAL A 859 -27.11 16.96 -2.21
C VAL A 859 -26.39 15.64 -1.95
N ALA A 860 -25.77 15.08 -2.99
CA ALA A 860 -24.99 13.86 -2.95
C ALA A 860 -23.61 14.05 -3.59
N GLN A 861 -22.59 13.44 -3.00
CA GLN A 861 -21.27 13.29 -3.60
C GLN A 861 -21.30 12.10 -4.58
N ILE A 862 -20.91 12.34 -5.84
CA ILE A 862 -20.85 11.33 -6.89
C ILE A 862 -19.43 11.29 -7.48
N GLU A 863 -18.86 10.09 -7.54
CA GLU A 863 -17.61 9.78 -8.24
C GLU A 863 -17.95 9.27 -9.65
N PHE A 864 -17.19 9.68 -10.66
CA PHE A 864 -17.39 9.31 -12.06
C PHE A 864 -16.06 9.24 -12.81
N VAL A 865 -16.06 8.76 -14.06
CA VAL A 865 -14.83 8.61 -14.86
C VAL A 865 -14.54 9.88 -15.66
N GLU A 866 -15.55 10.40 -16.35
CA GLU A 866 -15.42 11.60 -17.17
C GLU A 866 -16.81 12.22 -17.44
N TRP A 867 -16.80 13.47 -17.90
CA TRP A 867 -17.95 14.14 -18.51
C TRP A 867 -18.03 13.77 -19.99
N THR A 868 -19.21 13.39 -20.48
CA THR A 868 -19.44 13.20 -21.93
C THR A 868 -19.55 14.54 -22.65
N GLU A 869 -19.38 14.55 -23.97
CA GLU A 869 -19.63 15.74 -24.82
C GLU A 869 -21.06 16.27 -24.63
N GLY A 870 -22.03 15.38 -24.38
CA GLY A 870 -23.42 15.72 -24.07
C GLY A 870 -23.66 16.28 -22.66
N GLY A 871 -22.63 16.38 -21.82
CA GLY A 871 -22.73 16.90 -20.46
C GLY A 871 -23.29 15.91 -19.43
N ALA A 872 -23.23 14.61 -19.70
CA ALA A 872 -23.60 13.55 -18.76
C ALA A 872 -22.37 12.90 -18.09
N LEU A 873 -22.59 12.08 -17.06
CA LEU A 873 -21.50 11.37 -16.36
C LEU A 873 -21.29 9.95 -16.90
N ARG A 874 -20.03 9.58 -17.12
CA ARG A 874 -19.64 8.19 -17.40
C ARG A 874 -19.34 7.42 -16.12
N HIS A 875 -19.96 6.24 -15.96
CA HIS A 875 -19.83 5.35 -14.79
C HIS A 875 -20.00 6.03 -13.42
N PRO A 876 -21.08 6.79 -13.19
CA PRO A 876 -21.28 7.47 -11.90
C PRO A 876 -21.56 6.48 -10.76
N ARG A 877 -21.01 6.75 -9.59
CA ARG A 877 -21.17 5.99 -8.35
C ARG A 877 -21.43 6.93 -7.18
N PHE A 878 -22.43 6.58 -6.37
CA PHE A 878 -22.76 7.32 -5.14
C PHE A 878 -21.68 7.11 -4.07
N LYS A 879 -21.28 8.19 -3.40
CA LYS A 879 -20.30 8.16 -2.28
C LYS A 879 -20.96 8.46 -0.94
N GLY A 880 -21.86 9.43 -0.89
CA GLY A 880 -22.55 9.83 0.35
C GLY A 880 -23.43 11.07 0.17
N LEU A 881 -24.20 11.41 1.21
CA LEU A 881 -24.99 12.65 1.25
C LEU A 881 -24.13 13.82 1.75
N ARG A 882 -24.34 15.01 1.18
CA ARG A 882 -23.67 16.25 1.56
C ARG A 882 -24.65 17.16 2.29
N VAL A 883 -24.83 16.89 3.58
CA VAL A 883 -25.70 17.68 4.47
C VAL A 883 -25.11 19.05 4.80
N ASP A 884 -23.83 19.25 4.49
CA ASP A 884 -23.09 20.49 4.69
C ASP A 884 -23.29 21.50 3.54
N LYS A 885 -23.94 21.13 2.43
CA LYS A 885 -24.06 21.98 1.23
C LYS A 885 -25.50 22.30 0.88
N GLU A 886 -25.73 23.56 0.50
CA GLU A 886 -26.99 24.03 -0.07
C GLU A 886 -27.13 23.60 -1.53
N ALA A 887 -28.29 23.05 -1.90
CA ALA A 887 -28.52 22.54 -3.25
C ALA A 887 -28.30 23.60 -4.34
N ARG A 888 -28.68 24.85 -4.10
CA ARG A 888 -28.54 25.96 -5.07
C ARG A 888 -27.09 26.34 -5.37
N GLU A 889 -26.15 25.98 -4.50
CA GLU A 889 -24.71 26.24 -4.72
C GLU A 889 -24.06 25.18 -5.62
N VAL A 890 -24.77 24.08 -5.90
CA VAL A 890 -24.24 22.92 -6.61
C VAL A 890 -24.34 23.15 -8.13
N LYS A 891 -23.26 23.73 -8.68
CA LYS A 891 -23.05 23.98 -10.10
C LYS A 891 -21.93 23.10 -10.66
N ARG A 892 -21.79 23.06 -12.00
CA ARG A 892 -20.67 22.34 -12.64
C ARG A 892 -19.36 23.03 -12.30
N GLU A 893 -18.41 22.29 -11.74
CA GLU A 893 -17.04 22.78 -11.57
C GLU A 893 -16.28 22.61 -12.91
N VAL A 894 -15.74 23.71 -13.42
CA VAL A 894 -14.86 23.71 -14.60
C VAL A 894 -13.47 24.15 -14.11
N PRO A 895 -12.39 23.41 -14.44
CA PRO A 895 -11.03 23.85 -14.14
C PRO A 895 -10.77 25.21 -14.77
N ALA A 896 -10.13 26.09 -14.00
CA ALA A 896 -9.86 27.45 -14.40
C ALA A 896 -8.55 27.64 -15.15
#